data_AF-A0A0A8K6R9-F1
#
_entry.id   AF-A0A0A8K6R9-F1
#
_cell.length_a   1.000
_cell.length_b   1.000
_cell.length_c   1.000
_cell.angle_alpha   90.00
_cell.angle_beta   90.00
_cell.angle_gamma   90.00
#
_symmetry.space_group_name_H-M   'P 1'
#
loop_
_entity.id
_entity.type
_entity.pdbx_description
1 polymer ?
#
loop_
_entity_poly.entity_id
_entity_poly.type
_entity_poly.pdbx_seq_one_letter_code
_entity_poly.pdbx_strand_id
1 'polypeptide(L)'
;MLPVRQSSVRPAVTSFLIALTLVAFLRPQASAEEVAAACDEFGLAFLSSPISPWKGAPLRVIAAAEKPLAGELTIIGPSGKIAAQSSDMQVGPPYFWTAEVPSPEAGAWQAKLTRQDAAANCRDVTHDITVASERPRGASGGKNVWPIRDAWDRSTENLYSAWIQKLFDAPVDEELSWKAMGDVLHDEQRNLLFNHLGLNEDQTRARIRPDCADLPYFLRAYFAFKMGLPFGYAQCTRGDGGRPPRCTKWWNIANEQPSTVVVNQGSRKARSNGLFGGGSASASQVRYTVPQRPKGLVPGFQHYLVRSIADGVHSGNGRTAADDDNTDFYPVPLTRDALRPGTIYADPYGHILMLVKRVPQTDDSAGVFLAVDGQPDGTVARKRFWRGNFLFAQDPALGGPGFKRIRPIERTSNGSLRRLTNAEIKADPDYGDFSLQQSTLDVEAFYDRMDDVMSPAPLDPVKAMTAAVTALEEQVNARVNSVENGREFLAGNRGTVAMPNGPSIFETSGPWENFATPSRDLRLLIAMDVVRKYPERVARRPERYAMPPGKTPDEVKAELEERLLAELSKRKFSYKRSDGSSWTLSLDDLLVRINDLEMAYNINDCAEMRWGALEGSEEAKTCKRRAPASQRRIMATDYRPWFNERRRPPRG
;
A
#
# COMPACT_ATOMS: atom_id res chain seq x y z
N MET A 1 -65.64 -37.68 36.40
CA MET A 1 -66.04 -37.76 37.82
C MET A 1 -65.96 -36.36 38.43
N LEU A 2 -67.11 -35.72 38.67
CA LEU A 2 -67.29 -34.63 39.66
C LEU A 2 -67.28 -35.25 41.08
N PRO A 3 -67.20 -34.52 42.24
CA PRO A 3 -67.53 -33.10 42.53
C PRO A 3 -66.40 -32.36 43.31
N VAL A 4 -66.31 -31.03 43.51
CA VAL A 4 -67.19 -29.91 43.95
C VAL A 4 -67.31 -29.72 45.48
N ARG A 5 -67.16 -28.44 45.90
CA ARG A 5 -67.62 -27.68 47.11
C ARG A 5 -66.62 -27.42 48.25
N GLN A 6 -66.27 -26.13 48.53
CA GLN A 6 -66.91 -25.10 49.42
C GLN A 6 -66.72 -25.46 50.91
N SER A 7 -66.47 -24.60 51.91
CA SER A 7 -66.65 -23.17 52.25
C SER A 7 -65.98 -23.00 53.66
N SER A 8 -65.58 -21.85 54.22
CA SER A 8 -66.41 -20.80 54.84
C SER A 8 -65.50 -19.80 55.61
N VAL A 9 -65.60 -18.48 55.37
CA VAL A 9 -66.22 -17.41 56.23
C VAL A 9 -65.39 -16.88 57.44
N ARG A 10 -64.84 -15.66 57.25
CA ARG A 10 -64.76 -14.38 58.04
C ARG A 10 -65.26 -14.32 59.54
N PRO A 11 -65.16 -13.15 60.26
CA PRO A 11 -64.06 -12.23 60.61
C PRO A 11 -64.15 -11.72 62.10
N ALA A 12 -63.20 -10.90 62.59
CA ALA A 12 -63.37 -9.77 63.57
C ALA A 12 -61.99 -9.40 64.17
N VAL A 13 -61.38 -8.27 63.81
CA VAL A 13 -61.52 -6.90 64.37
C VAL A 13 -60.90 -6.75 65.76
N THR A 14 -59.77 -6.04 65.82
CA THR A 14 -59.47 -5.13 66.94
C THR A 14 -58.80 -3.88 66.38
N SER A 15 -59.42 -2.75 66.64
CA SER A 15 -59.06 -1.40 66.21
C SER A 15 -57.88 -0.86 67.01
N PHE A 16 -56.97 -0.13 66.35
CA PHE A 16 -56.17 0.90 67.02
C PHE A 16 -56.20 2.18 66.17
N LEU A 17 -56.68 3.24 66.80
CA LEU A 17 -56.68 4.61 66.31
C LEU A 17 -55.24 5.09 66.12
N ILE A 18 -54.91 5.59 64.93
CA ILE A 18 -53.68 6.36 64.69
C ILE A 18 -54.10 7.77 64.25
N ALA A 19 -53.68 8.73 65.06
CA ALA A 19 -53.85 10.15 64.85
C ALA A 19 -53.02 10.65 63.67
N LEU A 20 -53.63 11.54 62.89
CA LEU A 20 -53.04 12.31 61.81
C LEU A 20 -51.89 13.20 62.33
N THR A 21 -50.69 13.02 61.80
CA THR A 21 -49.64 14.05 61.77
C THR A 21 -49.27 14.31 60.32
N LEU A 22 -49.61 15.50 59.84
CA LEU A 22 -49.24 16.01 58.52
C LEU A 22 -47.73 16.36 58.55
N VAL A 23 -46.88 15.53 57.96
CA VAL A 23 -45.48 15.86 57.70
C VAL A 23 -45.33 16.05 56.19
N ALA A 24 -45.04 17.29 55.81
CA ALA A 24 -44.71 17.65 54.43
C ALA A 24 -43.39 16.94 54.04
N PHE A 25 -43.47 15.96 53.15
CA PHE A 25 -42.30 15.40 52.49
C PHE A 25 -41.77 16.40 51.46
N LEU A 26 -40.78 17.19 51.85
CA LEU A 26 -39.82 17.78 50.93
C LEU A 26 -39.10 16.62 50.23
N ARG A 27 -39.50 16.31 49.00
CA ARG A 27 -38.68 15.47 48.11
C ARG A 27 -37.42 16.28 47.78
N PRO A 28 -36.20 15.77 48.06
CA PRO A 28 -35.04 16.35 47.44
C PRO A 28 -35.19 16.12 45.93
N GLN A 29 -35.25 17.20 45.16
CA GLN A 29 -34.91 17.12 43.75
C GLN A 29 -33.45 16.69 43.71
N ALA A 30 -33.21 15.38 43.61
CA ALA A 30 -31.97 14.90 43.08
C ALA A 30 -31.90 15.48 41.66
N SER A 31 -31.09 16.51 41.48
CA SER A 31 -30.62 16.89 40.16
C SER A 31 -30.13 15.62 39.50
N ALA A 32 -30.79 15.21 38.41
CA ALA A 32 -30.18 14.27 37.50
C ALA A 32 -28.90 14.95 37.04
N GLU A 33 -27.77 14.55 37.62
CA GLU A 33 -26.47 14.80 37.05
C GLU A 33 -26.53 14.07 35.70
N GLU A 34 -26.84 14.82 34.64
CA GLU A 34 -26.65 14.38 33.27
C GLU A 34 -25.20 13.92 33.21
N VAL A 35 -25.00 12.60 33.20
CA VAL A 35 -23.71 12.01 32.85
C VAL A 35 -23.48 12.52 31.43
N ALA A 36 -22.65 13.57 31.30
CA ALA A 36 -22.32 14.15 30.02
C ALA A 36 -21.93 13.01 29.10
N ALA A 37 -22.66 12.85 27.99
CA ALA A 37 -22.35 11.80 27.03
C ALA A 37 -20.87 11.94 26.66
N ALA A 38 -20.07 10.90 26.96
CA ALA A 38 -18.65 10.90 26.65
C ALA A 38 -18.50 11.01 25.13
N CYS A 39 -17.90 12.10 24.65
CA CYS A 39 -17.66 12.31 23.23
C CYS A 39 -16.64 11.26 22.74
N ASP A 40 -16.99 10.51 21.71
CA ASP A 40 -16.07 9.58 21.08
C ASP A 40 -15.07 10.36 20.22
N GLU A 41 -13.86 10.54 20.74
CA GLU A 41 -12.76 11.28 20.11
C GLU A 41 -11.53 10.39 19.86
N PHE A 42 -11.72 9.07 19.92
CA PHE A 42 -10.63 8.13 19.70
C PHE A 42 -10.01 8.34 18.30
N GLY A 43 -8.71 8.65 18.27
CA GLY A 43 -7.95 8.91 17.05
C GLY A 43 -8.37 10.19 16.30
N LEU A 44 -9.12 11.10 16.93
CA LEU A 44 -9.38 12.43 16.40
C LEU A 44 -8.13 13.30 16.59
N ALA A 45 -7.62 13.87 15.50
CA ALA A 45 -6.37 14.62 15.50
C ALA A 45 -6.46 15.86 14.63
N PHE A 46 -5.82 16.94 15.08
CA PHE A 46 -5.59 18.16 14.30
C PHE A 46 -4.10 18.35 14.09
N LEU A 47 -3.74 18.81 12.89
CA LEU A 47 -2.38 19.20 12.55
C LEU A 47 -2.39 20.51 11.78
N SER A 48 -1.73 21.53 12.34
CA SER A 48 -1.38 22.75 11.61
C SER A 48 0.03 22.64 11.02
N SER A 49 0.19 23.09 9.79
CA SER A 49 1.47 23.21 9.11
C SER A 49 1.64 24.63 8.56
N PRO A 50 2.79 25.30 8.78
CA PRO A 50 3.97 24.87 9.55
C PRO A 50 3.71 24.57 11.04
N ILE A 51 4.61 23.83 11.70
CA ILE A 51 4.50 23.49 13.14
C ILE A 51 4.46 24.73 14.04
N SER A 52 5.07 25.82 13.58
CA SER A 52 5.00 27.13 14.22
C SER A 52 4.59 28.13 13.13
N PRO A 53 3.29 28.32 12.88
CA PRO A 53 2.81 29.16 11.79
C PRO A 53 3.29 30.62 11.87
N TRP A 54 3.52 31.26 10.73
CA TRP A 54 3.84 32.68 10.65
C TRP A 54 3.26 33.30 9.38
N LYS A 55 3.10 34.64 9.38
CA LYS A 55 2.49 35.41 8.27
C LYS A 55 3.10 35.18 6.88
N GLY A 56 4.36 34.73 6.83
CA GLY A 56 5.11 34.51 5.58
C GLY A 56 5.01 33.11 5.00
N ALA A 57 4.13 32.25 5.51
CA ALA A 57 3.85 30.92 4.96
C ALA A 57 2.34 30.63 5.01
N PRO A 58 1.81 29.82 4.08
CA PRO A 58 0.41 29.40 4.13
C PRO A 58 0.13 28.60 5.41
N LEU A 59 -1.04 28.82 6.02
CA LEU A 59 -1.52 28.01 7.14
C LEU A 59 -2.36 26.86 6.58
N ARG A 60 -1.84 25.64 6.67
CA ARG A 60 -2.53 24.41 6.25
C ARG A 60 -2.98 23.65 7.49
N VAL A 61 -4.21 23.15 7.47
CA VAL A 61 -4.78 22.37 8.57
C VAL A 61 -5.30 21.04 8.04
N ILE A 62 -4.97 19.95 8.74
CA ILE A 62 -5.56 18.63 8.58
C ILE A 62 -6.34 18.32 9.85
N ALA A 63 -7.58 17.87 9.70
CA ALA A 63 -8.33 17.21 10.76
C ALA A 63 -8.59 15.77 10.33
N ALA A 64 -8.27 14.79 11.17
CA ALA A 64 -8.42 13.37 10.86
C ALA A 64 -9.15 12.65 11.99
N ALA A 65 -10.02 11.70 11.66
CA ALA A 65 -10.81 10.91 12.60
C ALA A 65 -10.74 9.42 12.24
N GLU A 66 -10.70 8.56 13.26
CA GLU A 66 -10.69 7.11 13.06
C GLU A 66 -12.04 6.61 12.53
N LYS A 67 -13.13 7.09 13.11
CA LYS A 67 -14.48 6.62 12.80
C LYS A 67 -15.15 7.50 11.75
N PRO A 68 -16.09 6.93 10.95
CA PRO A 68 -16.88 7.71 10.01
C PRO A 68 -17.60 8.84 10.74
N LEU A 69 -17.45 10.06 10.21
CA LEU A 69 -17.99 11.27 10.83
C LEU A 69 -18.35 12.27 9.74
N ALA A 70 -19.63 12.65 9.64
CA ALA A 70 -20.02 13.78 8.82
C ALA A 70 -19.68 15.09 9.54
N GLY A 71 -19.01 16.01 8.84
CA GLY A 71 -18.61 17.28 9.43
C GLY A 71 -17.99 18.26 8.45
N GLU A 72 -17.78 19.46 8.95
CA GLU A 72 -17.15 20.57 8.22
C GLU A 72 -15.98 21.13 9.05
N LEU A 73 -14.82 21.25 8.40
CA LEU A 73 -13.65 21.91 8.96
C LEU A 73 -13.68 23.39 8.60
N THR A 74 -13.56 24.27 9.59
CA THR A 74 -13.49 25.73 9.41
C THR A 74 -12.21 26.28 10.03
N ILE A 75 -11.59 27.26 9.38
CA ILE A 75 -10.46 28.03 9.92
C ILE A 75 -10.97 29.44 10.18
N ILE A 76 -10.92 29.87 11.44
CA ILE A 76 -11.42 31.14 11.93
C ILE A 76 -10.22 32.04 12.26
N GLY A 77 -10.17 33.23 11.66
CA GLY A 77 -9.09 34.18 11.85
C GLY A 77 -9.26 35.07 13.10
N PRO A 78 -8.27 35.92 13.41
CA PRO A 78 -8.26 36.81 14.59
C PRO A 78 -9.48 37.74 14.68
N SER A 79 -10.05 38.13 13.55
CA SER A 79 -11.29 38.94 13.50
C SER A 79 -12.58 38.18 13.85
N GLY A 80 -12.49 36.86 14.10
CA GLY A 80 -13.64 35.97 14.30
C GLY A 80 -14.34 35.54 13.00
N LYS A 81 -13.81 35.93 11.83
CA LYS A 81 -14.36 35.55 10.52
C LYS A 81 -13.80 34.22 10.05
N ILE A 82 -14.63 33.44 9.34
CA ILE A 82 -14.20 32.22 8.65
C ILE A 82 -13.30 32.65 7.47
N ALA A 83 -12.05 32.20 7.49
CA ALA A 83 -11.05 32.46 6.47
C ALA A 83 -10.96 31.33 5.43
N ALA A 84 -11.23 30.09 5.85
CA ALA A 84 -11.31 28.92 4.97
C ALA A 84 -12.27 27.89 5.56
N GLN A 85 -12.89 27.07 4.72
CA GLN A 85 -13.76 25.98 5.13
C GLN A 85 -13.68 24.80 4.15
N SER A 86 -13.93 23.60 4.64
CA SER A 86 -13.95 22.38 3.85
C SER A 86 -15.00 21.41 4.39
N SER A 87 -15.99 21.10 3.56
CA SER A 87 -16.98 20.04 3.76
C SER A 87 -16.65 18.77 2.98
N ASP A 88 -15.56 18.77 2.19
CA ASP A 88 -15.14 17.64 1.36
C ASP A 88 -14.38 16.62 2.21
N MET A 89 -15.15 15.80 2.93
CA MET A 89 -14.61 14.71 3.73
C MET A 89 -14.05 13.61 2.83
N GLN A 90 -12.77 13.34 2.99
CA GLN A 90 -12.12 12.20 2.36
C GLN A 90 -12.50 10.89 3.08
N VAL A 91 -12.89 9.87 2.31
CA VAL A 91 -13.37 8.59 2.84
C VAL A 91 -12.22 7.81 3.51
N GLY A 92 -12.45 7.38 4.74
CA GLY A 92 -11.47 6.72 5.61
C GLY A 92 -11.66 5.22 5.86
N PRO A 93 -11.07 4.66 6.92
CA PRO A 93 -10.25 5.36 7.92
C PRO A 93 -8.84 5.69 7.38
N PRO A 94 -8.25 6.84 7.76
CA PRO A 94 -8.88 7.92 8.52
C PRO A 94 -9.84 8.72 7.63
N TYR A 95 -10.93 9.20 8.22
CA TYR A 95 -11.79 10.20 7.60
C TYR A 95 -11.15 11.57 7.86
N PHE A 96 -10.94 12.38 6.83
CA PHE A 96 -10.19 13.62 7.04
C PHE A 96 -10.65 14.79 6.17
N TRP A 97 -10.32 15.97 6.65
CA TRP A 97 -10.56 17.25 6.00
C TRP A 97 -9.26 18.04 5.92
N THR A 98 -9.15 18.85 4.89
CA THR A 98 -8.03 19.77 4.71
C THR A 98 -8.55 21.17 4.42
N ALA A 99 -7.97 22.18 5.04
CA ALA A 99 -8.24 23.58 4.75
C ALA A 99 -6.92 24.37 4.72
N GLU A 100 -6.86 25.39 3.87
CA GLU A 100 -5.68 26.23 3.71
C GLU A 100 -6.06 27.70 3.70
N VAL A 101 -5.24 28.51 4.39
CA VAL A 101 -5.23 29.97 4.29
C VAL A 101 -3.90 30.38 3.66
N PRO A 102 -3.87 30.80 2.38
CA PRO A 102 -2.63 31.07 1.66
C PRO A 102 -1.76 32.19 2.25
N SER A 103 -2.36 33.14 2.96
CA SER A 103 -1.65 34.30 3.54
C SER A 103 -2.28 34.68 4.88
N PRO A 104 -1.96 33.95 5.96
CA PRO A 104 -2.54 34.21 7.27
C PRO A 104 -1.98 35.51 7.87
N GLU A 105 -2.82 36.31 8.52
CA GLU A 105 -2.38 37.39 9.40
C GLU A 105 -1.84 36.87 10.74
N ALA A 106 -0.97 37.64 11.39
CA ALA A 106 -0.47 37.31 12.72
C ALA A 106 -1.59 37.46 13.76
N GLY A 107 -1.68 36.52 14.70
CA GLY A 107 -2.70 36.54 15.75
C GLY A 107 -3.16 35.16 16.18
N ALA A 108 -4.27 35.12 16.92
CA ALA A 108 -4.94 33.90 17.35
C ALA A 108 -5.91 33.42 16.26
N TRP A 109 -5.79 32.16 15.91
CA TRP A 109 -6.61 31.45 14.93
C TRP A 109 -7.23 30.23 15.59
N GLN A 110 -8.31 29.73 15.01
CA GLN A 110 -8.95 28.50 15.47
C GLN A 110 -9.30 27.63 14.28
N ALA A 111 -8.87 26.37 14.30
CA ALA A 111 -9.43 25.32 13.45
C ALA A 111 -10.58 24.64 14.19
N LYS A 112 -11.75 24.55 13.58
CA LYS A 112 -12.94 23.96 14.20
C LYS A 112 -13.57 22.92 13.29
N LEU A 113 -13.68 21.69 13.77
CA LEU A 113 -14.46 20.63 13.15
C LEU A 113 -15.87 20.60 13.76
N THR A 114 -16.87 20.90 12.95
CA THR A 114 -18.28 20.85 13.34
C THR A 114 -18.87 19.52 12.90
N ARG A 115 -19.25 18.67 13.85
CA ARG A 115 -19.82 17.33 13.67
C ARG A 115 -21.33 17.44 13.46
N GLN A 116 -21.86 16.98 12.31
CA GLN A 116 -23.27 17.21 11.96
C GLN A 116 -24.25 16.44 12.86
N ASP A 117 -23.92 15.18 13.19
CA ASP A 117 -24.82 14.26 13.91
C ASP A 117 -24.40 14.01 15.38
N ALA A 118 -23.49 14.82 15.91
CA ALA A 118 -23.03 14.68 17.30
C ALA A 118 -23.96 15.40 18.28
N ALA A 119 -24.02 14.90 19.53
CA ALA A 119 -24.69 15.59 20.63
C ALA A 119 -24.15 17.01 20.81
N ALA A 120 -24.97 17.93 21.33
CA ALA A 120 -24.63 19.36 21.39
C ALA A 120 -23.27 19.65 22.07
N ASN A 121 -22.97 18.93 23.16
CA ASN A 121 -21.69 19.02 23.89
C ASN A 121 -20.50 18.41 23.14
N CYS A 122 -20.76 17.56 22.15
CA CYS A 122 -19.77 16.96 21.27
C CYS A 122 -19.80 17.60 19.88
N ARG A 123 -20.56 18.66 19.62
CA ARG A 123 -20.74 19.11 18.23
C ARG A 123 -19.47 19.72 17.65
N ASP A 124 -18.82 20.59 18.42
CA ASP A 124 -17.69 21.38 17.94
C ASP A 124 -16.42 20.89 18.63
N VAL A 125 -15.39 20.60 17.84
CA VAL A 125 -14.03 20.34 18.33
C VAL A 125 -13.11 21.42 17.79
N THR A 126 -12.46 22.14 18.69
CA THR A 126 -11.63 23.30 18.36
C THR A 126 -10.15 23.04 18.66
N HIS A 127 -9.29 23.53 17.77
CA HIS A 127 -7.85 23.52 17.90
C HIS A 127 -7.32 24.94 17.70
N ASP A 128 -6.78 25.52 18.76
CA ASP A 128 -6.27 26.90 18.73
C ASP A 128 -4.87 26.94 18.12
N ILE A 129 -4.64 27.92 17.25
CA ILE A 129 -3.43 28.09 16.46
C ILE A 129 -2.92 29.51 16.64
N THR A 130 -1.63 29.67 16.93
CA THR A 130 -1.00 31.00 16.95
C THR A 130 -0.16 31.22 15.70
N VAL A 131 -0.45 32.28 14.95
CA VAL A 131 0.35 32.70 13.80
C VAL A 131 1.25 33.86 14.22
N ALA A 132 2.55 33.66 14.15
CA ALA A 132 3.56 34.67 14.48
C ALA A 132 3.70 35.73 13.38
N SER A 133 4.17 36.93 13.76
CA SER A 133 4.51 38.00 12.81
C SER A 133 5.76 37.69 11.99
N GLU A 134 6.72 36.99 12.58
CA GLU A 134 8.00 36.64 11.98
C GLU A 134 8.21 35.12 11.97
N ARG A 135 9.09 34.66 11.08
CA ARG A 135 9.46 33.23 11.00
C ARG A 135 10.12 32.79 12.32
N PRO A 136 9.56 31.77 13.01
CA PRO A 136 10.16 31.26 14.23
C PRO A 136 11.55 30.69 13.99
N ARG A 137 12.42 30.77 15.01
CA ARG A 137 13.72 30.08 14.97
C ARG A 137 13.46 28.57 15.04
N GLY A 138 13.79 27.86 13.96
CA GLY A 138 13.66 26.41 13.92
C GLY A 138 14.57 25.72 14.95
N ALA A 139 14.16 24.53 15.40
CA ALA A 139 14.92 23.79 16.40
C ALA A 139 16.33 23.43 15.90
N SER A 140 17.30 23.51 16.81
CA SER A 140 18.65 23.01 16.57
C SER A 140 18.68 21.47 16.57
N GLY A 141 19.64 20.91 15.82
CA GLY A 141 19.86 19.46 15.79
C GLY A 141 20.22 18.90 17.18
N GLY A 142 19.92 17.63 17.42
CA GLY A 142 20.22 16.93 18.66
C GLY A 142 21.20 15.77 18.48
N LYS A 143 21.33 14.94 19.53
CA LYS A 143 22.10 13.67 19.49
C LYS A 143 21.54 12.72 18.42
N ASN A 144 20.22 12.59 18.37
CA ASN A 144 19.51 11.76 17.40
C ASN A 144 19.59 12.35 15.98
N VAL A 145 19.18 11.58 14.96
CA VAL A 145 19.02 12.09 13.58
C VAL A 145 18.12 13.33 13.56
N TRP A 146 17.00 13.27 14.28
CA TRP A 146 16.12 14.40 14.60
C TRP A 146 15.60 14.32 16.03
N PRO A 147 15.19 15.44 16.66
CA PRO A 147 14.62 15.42 18.00
C PRO A 147 13.28 14.68 18.02
N ILE A 148 13.08 13.86 19.05
CA ILE A 148 11.79 13.19 19.31
C ILE A 148 10.97 14.12 20.21
N ARG A 149 9.80 14.52 19.71
CA ARG A 149 8.86 15.44 20.37
C ARG A 149 7.53 14.78 20.70
N ASP A 150 7.22 13.70 19.99
CA ASP A 150 5.94 13.03 20.03
C ASP A 150 6.12 11.50 19.92
N ALA A 151 5.03 10.75 20.02
CA ALA A 151 4.99 9.29 19.95
C ALA A 151 4.04 8.81 18.85
N TRP A 152 4.24 7.56 18.41
CA TRP A 152 3.24 6.90 17.58
C TRP A 152 2.07 6.45 18.45
N ASP A 153 0.87 6.78 18.02
CA ASP A 153 -0.43 6.47 18.62
C ASP A 153 -1.50 6.46 17.51
N ARG A 154 -2.78 6.25 17.84
CA ARG A 154 -3.83 6.23 16.80
C ARG A 154 -3.97 7.56 16.08
N SER A 155 -3.82 8.67 16.78
CA SER A 155 -3.95 10.03 16.24
C SER A 155 -2.89 10.34 15.17
N THR A 156 -1.63 10.03 15.47
CA THR A 156 -0.49 10.22 14.56
C THR A 156 -0.49 9.22 13.40
N GLU A 157 -0.98 7.99 13.60
CA GLU A 157 -1.25 7.04 12.51
C GLU A 157 -2.33 7.57 11.55
N ASN A 158 -3.38 8.20 12.09
CA ASN A 158 -4.43 8.81 11.28
C ASN A 158 -3.92 10.02 10.50
N LEU A 159 -3.11 10.87 11.11
CA LEU A 159 -2.45 11.96 10.38
C LEU A 159 -1.50 11.43 9.29
N TYR A 160 -0.77 10.34 9.55
CA TYR A 160 0.09 9.70 8.56
C TYR A 160 -0.70 9.17 7.36
N SER A 161 -1.77 8.40 7.61
CA SER A 161 -2.62 7.88 6.54
C SER A 161 -3.31 9.00 5.75
N ALA A 162 -3.81 10.04 6.41
CA ALA A 162 -4.41 11.20 5.74
C ALA A 162 -3.39 11.94 4.86
N TRP A 163 -2.16 12.14 5.36
CA TRP A 163 -1.07 12.73 4.60
C TRP A 163 -0.70 11.89 3.38
N ILE A 164 -0.56 10.57 3.52
CA ILE A 164 -0.28 9.67 2.38
C ILE A 164 -1.37 9.78 1.32
N GLN A 165 -2.65 9.76 1.72
CA GLN A 165 -3.75 9.87 0.77
C GLN A 165 -3.73 11.20 0.03
N LYS A 166 -3.54 12.31 0.74
CA LYS A 166 -3.47 13.63 0.11
C LYS A 166 -2.27 13.76 -0.82
N LEU A 167 -1.11 13.23 -0.45
CA LEU A 167 0.13 13.33 -1.20
C LEU A 167 0.00 12.73 -2.61
N PHE A 168 -0.77 11.65 -2.75
CA PHE A 168 -0.98 10.91 -4.00
C PHE A 168 -2.39 11.07 -4.57
N ASP A 169 -3.15 12.07 -4.10
CA ASP A 169 -4.51 12.31 -4.56
C ASP A 169 -4.52 12.82 -6.01
N ALA A 170 -5.40 12.23 -6.82
CA ALA A 170 -5.74 12.64 -8.18
C ALA A 170 -6.99 11.89 -8.66
N PRO A 171 -7.68 12.36 -9.72
CA PRO A 171 -8.75 11.62 -10.39
C PRO A 171 -8.35 10.17 -10.68
N VAL A 172 -9.30 9.24 -10.55
CA VAL A 172 -9.02 7.80 -10.57
C VAL A 172 -8.59 7.32 -11.96
N ASP A 173 -9.05 7.97 -13.01
CA ASP A 173 -8.75 7.75 -14.43
C ASP A 173 -7.37 8.28 -14.86
N GLU A 174 -6.74 9.15 -14.06
CA GLU A 174 -5.41 9.68 -14.37
C GLU A 174 -4.29 8.66 -14.13
N GLU A 175 -3.41 8.43 -15.10
CA GLU A 175 -2.18 7.66 -14.88
C GLU A 175 -1.11 8.54 -14.24
N LEU A 176 -0.92 8.40 -12.92
CA LEU A 176 0.12 9.14 -12.20
C LEU A 176 1.46 8.41 -12.27
N SER A 177 2.48 9.14 -12.74
CA SER A 177 3.87 8.70 -12.74
C SER A 177 4.80 9.91 -12.56
N TRP A 178 5.71 9.82 -11.59
CA TRP A 178 6.71 10.86 -11.30
C TRP A 178 8.12 10.29 -11.50
N LYS A 179 9.05 11.11 -12.01
CA LYS A 179 10.42 10.67 -12.29
C LYS A 179 11.25 10.39 -11.03
N ALA A 180 10.83 10.95 -9.90
CA ALA A 180 11.43 10.76 -8.60
C ALA A 180 10.41 11.04 -7.48
N MET A 181 10.58 10.39 -6.33
CA MET A 181 9.77 10.71 -5.14
C MET A 181 9.99 12.15 -4.67
N GLY A 182 11.18 12.72 -4.91
CA GLY A 182 11.45 14.14 -4.67
C GLY A 182 10.53 15.08 -5.43
N ASP A 183 10.05 14.70 -6.62
CA ASP A 183 9.13 15.55 -7.40
C ASP A 183 7.77 15.68 -6.69
N VAL A 184 7.37 14.66 -5.94
CA VAL A 184 6.13 14.64 -5.15
C VAL A 184 6.31 15.35 -3.81
N LEU A 185 7.42 15.08 -3.10
CA LEU A 185 7.68 15.68 -1.78
C LEU A 185 7.97 17.18 -1.83
N HIS A 186 8.55 17.68 -2.94
CA HIS A 186 8.84 19.10 -3.12
C HIS A 186 7.70 19.87 -3.80
N ASP A 187 6.58 19.23 -4.11
CA ASP A 187 5.38 19.91 -4.62
C ASP A 187 4.57 20.47 -3.45
N GLU A 188 4.60 21.79 -3.29
CA GLU A 188 3.87 22.50 -2.24
C GLU A 188 2.35 22.29 -2.30
N GLN A 189 1.78 22.09 -3.49
CA GLN A 189 0.33 21.90 -3.64
C GLN A 189 -0.13 20.51 -3.20
N ARG A 190 0.77 19.51 -3.24
CA ARG A 190 0.49 18.12 -2.86
C ARG A 190 0.87 17.82 -1.43
N ASN A 191 2.03 18.31 -1.00
CA ASN A 191 2.59 17.97 0.29
C ASN A 191 2.16 18.98 1.36
N LEU A 192 1.15 18.63 2.16
CA LEU A 192 0.68 19.49 3.25
C LEU A 192 1.77 19.78 4.32
N LEU A 193 2.78 18.91 4.41
CA LEU A 193 3.95 19.08 5.29
C LEU A 193 5.12 19.80 4.61
N PHE A 194 4.88 20.41 3.44
CA PHE A 194 5.88 21.22 2.75
C PHE A 194 6.31 22.40 3.64
N ASN A 195 7.61 22.48 3.90
CA ASN A 195 8.26 23.42 4.80
C ASN A 195 7.66 23.44 6.22
N HIS A 196 7.13 22.31 6.69
CA HIS A 196 6.48 22.18 7.99
C HIS A 196 7.36 22.65 9.17
N LEU A 197 8.67 22.40 9.11
CA LEU A 197 9.60 22.80 10.18
C LEU A 197 10.01 24.28 10.07
N GLY A 198 9.61 24.97 9.01
CA GLY A 198 10.06 26.32 8.72
C GLY A 198 11.57 26.37 8.58
N LEU A 199 12.20 25.38 7.91
CA LEU A 199 13.66 25.30 7.67
C LEU A 199 14.03 25.31 6.18
N ASN A 200 13.04 25.52 5.30
CA ASN A 200 13.15 25.34 3.85
C ASN A 200 13.57 23.92 3.46
N GLU A 201 13.21 22.93 4.29
CA GLU A 201 13.71 21.56 4.19
C GLU A 201 13.23 20.80 2.95
N ASP A 202 12.13 21.25 2.32
CA ASP A 202 11.61 20.68 1.06
C ASP A 202 11.86 21.58 -0.15
N GLN A 203 12.45 22.76 0.06
CA GLN A 203 12.88 23.62 -1.05
C GLN A 203 14.22 23.15 -1.62
N THR A 204 14.95 22.32 -0.87
CA THR A 204 16.16 21.67 -1.34
C THR A 204 15.77 20.64 -2.40
N ARG A 205 16.31 20.73 -3.62
CA ARG A 205 16.09 19.71 -4.69
C ARG A 205 16.90 18.43 -4.43
N ALA A 206 16.79 17.87 -3.23
CA ALA A 206 17.45 16.63 -2.87
C ALA A 206 16.96 15.49 -3.78
N ARG A 207 17.86 14.65 -4.27
CA ARG A 207 17.51 13.55 -5.16
C ARG A 207 16.99 12.37 -4.34
N ILE A 208 15.67 12.33 -4.12
CA ILE A 208 14.99 11.25 -3.40
C ILE A 208 14.39 10.27 -4.42
N ARG A 209 15.02 9.10 -4.56
CA ARG A 209 14.66 8.06 -5.56
C ARG A 209 14.63 6.67 -4.91
N PRO A 210 13.61 6.37 -4.11
CA PRO A 210 13.43 5.05 -3.55
C PRO A 210 13.07 4.02 -4.62
N ASP A 211 13.55 2.79 -4.48
CA ASP A 211 12.92 1.64 -5.15
C ASP A 211 11.63 1.21 -4.41
N CYS A 212 11.01 0.11 -4.83
CA CYS A 212 9.77 -0.37 -4.22
C CYS A 212 9.91 -0.70 -2.72
N ALA A 213 11.09 -1.17 -2.29
CA ALA A 213 11.35 -1.54 -0.91
C ALA A 213 11.73 -0.33 -0.04
N ASP A 214 12.43 0.65 -0.60
CA ASP A 214 12.78 1.89 0.09
C ASP A 214 11.56 2.78 0.33
N LEU A 215 10.62 2.81 -0.62
CA LEU A 215 9.53 3.80 -0.67
C LEU A 215 8.72 3.88 0.65
N PRO A 216 8.29 2.76 1.26
CA PRO A 216 7.59 2.83 2.54
C PRO A 216 8.42 3.43 3.67
N TYR A 217 9.71 3.08 3.75
CA TYR A 217 10.61 3.61 4.77
C TYR A 217 10.87 5.09 4.55
N PHE A 218 11.04 5.53 3.30
CA PHE A 218 11.28 6.93 2.97
C PHE A 218 10.09 7.80 3.37
N LEU A 219 8.86 7.39 3.02
CA LEU A 219 7.64 8.10 3.37
C LEU A 219 7.42 8.14 4.88
N ARG A 220 7.60 7.01 5.57
CA ARG A 220 7.45 6.95 7.03
C ARG A 220 8.52 7.76 7.75
N ALA A 221 9.77 7.71 7.32
CA ALA A 221 10.86 8.51 7.88
C ALA A 221 10.66 10.00 7.62
N TYR A 222 10.16 10.38 6.43
CA TYR A 222 9.82 11.75 6.11
C TYR A 222 8.75 12.30 7.06
N PHE A 223 7.64 11.57 7.21
CA PHE A 223 6.59 11.97 8.15
C PHE A 223 7.11 12.02 9.60
N ALA A 224 7.87 11.01 10.03
CA ALA A 224 8.45 10.96 11.36
C ALA A 224 9.42 12.14 11.64
N PHE A 225 10.21 12.52 10.64
CA PHE A 225 11.10 13.67 10.72
C PHE A 225 10.33 14.99 10.91
N LYS A 226 9.23 15.15 10.16
CA LYS A 226 8.37 16.33 10.21
C LYS A 226 7.67 16.47 11.55
N MET A 227 7.12 15.36 12.04
CA MET A 227 6.34 15.31 13.27
C MET A 227 7.20 15.13 14.53
N GLY A 228 8.49 14.80 14.39
CA GLY A 228 9.37 14.52 15.52
C GLY A 228 9.06 13.17 16.20
N LEU A 229 8.74 12.14 15.41
CA LEU A 229 8.36 10.81 15.88
C LEU A 229 9.56 9.84 15.89
N PRO A 230 9.53 8.77 16.71
CA PRO A 230 10.51 7.69 16.66
C PRO A 230 10.55 6.99 15.30
N PHE A 231 11.74 6.57 14.86
CA PHE A 231 11.91 5.80 13.62
C PHE A 231 13.12 4.86 13.69
N GLY A 232 13.03 3.73 12.99
CA GLY A 232 14.12 2.79 12.81
C GLY A 232 13.82 1.76 11.73
N TYR A 233 14.82 0.94 11.40
CA TYR A 233 14.75 -0.10 10.39
C TYR A 233 15.66 -1.28 10.76
N ALA A 234 15.30 -2.46 10.27
CA ALA A 234 16.03 -3.70 10.45
C ALA A 234 16.91 -4.02 9.25
N GLN A 235 18.07 -4.60 9.53
CA GLN A 235 18.88 -5.26 8.53
C GLN A 235 18.46 -6.73 8.45
N CYS A 236 17.96 -7.11 7.28
CA CYS A 236 17.45 -8.44 7.03
C CYS A 236 18.23 -9.12 5.91
N THR A 237 18.16 -10.45 5.84
CA THR A 237 18.64 -11.21 4.70
C THR A 237 17.63 -11.12 3.55
N ARG A 238 18.06 -11.36 2.30
CA ARG A 238 17.14 -11.40 1.15
C ARG A 238 16.28 -12.67 1.08
N GLY A 239 16.62 -13.69 1.87
CA GLY A 239 16.14 -15.06 1.69
C GLY A 239 16.84 -15.73 0.50
N ASP A 240 17.37 -16.93 0.70
CA ASP A 240 18.12 -17.71 -0.28
C ASP A 240 18.03 -19.22 0.00
N GLY A 241 18.29 -20.05 -1.01
CA GLY A 241 18.38 -21.51 -0.84
C GLY A 241 17.14 -22.16 -0.20
N GLY A 242 15.95 -21.63 -0.50
CA GLY A 242 14.69 -22.12 0.07
C GLY A 242 14.38 -21.61 1.49
N ARG A 243 15.15 -20.65 2.02
CA ARG A 243 14.93 -20.07 3.34
C ARG A 243 14.34 -18.66 3.25
N PRO A 244 13.35 -18.33 4.11
CA PRO A 244 12.75 -17.00 4.10
C PRO A 244 13.74 -15.93 4.64
N PRO A 245 13.51 -14.66 4.30
CA PRO A 245 14.20 -13.52 4.91
C PRO A 245 14.15 -13.54 6.44
N ARG A 246 15.25 -13.14 7.09
CA ARG A 246 15.33 -12.97 8.56
C ARG A 246 16.05 -11.68 8.90
N CYS A 247 15.58 -10.99 9.93
CA CYS A 247 16.21 -9.77 10.43
C CYS A 247 17.20 -10.09 11.54
N THR A 248 18.36 -9.43 11.52
CA THR A 248 19.50 -9.76 12.40
C THR A 248 19.95 -8.61 13.28
N LYS A 249 19.75 -7.37 12.82
CA LYS A 249 20.09 -6.14 13.54
C LYS A 249 19.00 -5.12 13.32
N TRP A 250 18.85 -4.22 14.28
CA TRP A 250 17.92 -3.12 14.20
C TRP A 250 18.61 -1.80 14.56
N TRP A 251 18.49 -0.82 13.68
CA TRP A 251 19.06 0.51 13.81
C TRP A 251 17.93 1.52 13.90
N ASN A 252 18.18 2.64 14.57
CA ASN A 252 17.16 3.68 14.74
C ASN A 252 17.80 5.05 14.83
N ILE A 253 16.97 6.09 14.88
CA ILE A 253 17.45 7.48 14.89
C ILE A 253 18.26 7.87 16.13
N ALA A 254 18.23 7.07 17.19
CA ALA A 254 19.02 7.27 18.41
C ALA A 254 20.27 6.37 18.47
N ASN A 255 20.25 5.24 17.75
CA ASN A 255 21.33 4.27 17.60
C ASN A 255 21.53 3.96 16.12
N GLU A 256 22.30 4.82 15.45
CA GLU A 256 22.60 4.73 14.02
C GLU A 256 23.58 3.60 13.72
N GLN A 257 23.52 3.04 12.51
CA GLN A 257 24.50 2.05 12.06
C GLN A 257 25.91 2.66 12.10
N PRO A 258 26.92 1.96 12.65
CA PRO A 258 28.28 2.45 12.71
C PRO A 258 28.86 2.62 11.31
N SER A 259 29.61 3.71 11.13
CA SER A 259 30.23 4.15 9.88
C SER A 259 31.32 3.21 9.33
N THR A 260 31.77 2.22 10.09
CA THR A 260 32.78 1.24 9.65
C THR A 260 32.14 -0.12 9.48
N VAL A 261 31.98 -0.55 8.23
CA VAL A 261 31.54 -1.90 7.89
C VAL A 261 32.76 -2.72 7.49
N VAL A 262 33.08 -3.75 8.27
CA VAL A 262 34.08 -4.75 7.90
C VAL A 262 33.38 -5.84 7.11
N VAL A 263 33.63 -5.90 5.80
CA VAL A 263 33.10 -6.98 4.96
C VAL A 263 34.15 -8.09 4.87
N ASN A 264 33.82 -9.26 5.41
CA ASN A 264 34.58 -10.47 5.15
C ASN A 264 34.15 -11.01 3.79
N GLN A 265 34.97 -10.86 2.74
CA GLN A 265 34.71 -11.58 1.50
C GLN A 265 34.92 -13.07 1.74
N GLY A 266 33.82 -13.83 1.81
CA GLY A 266 33.89 -15.29 1.85
C GLY A 266 34.52 -15.81 0.56
N SER A 267 35.69 -16.44 0.65
CA SER A 267 36.23 -17.20 -0.47
C SER A 267 35.31 -18.39 -0.75
N ARG A 268 34.63 -18.38 -1.90
CA ARG A 268 33.98 -19.60 -2.42
C ARG A 268 35.09 -20.63 -2.63
N LYS A 269 35.14 -21.67 -1.79
CA LYS A 269 35.94 -22.87 -2.08
C LYS A 269 35.36 -23.53 -3.33
N ALA A 270 35.94 -23.24 -4.49
CA ALA A 270 35.84 -24.13 -5.63
C ALA A 270 36.56 -25.43 -5.23
N ARG A 271 35.82 -26.52 -5.03
CA ARG A 271 36.43 -27.86 -4.96
C ARG A 271 36.89 -28.23 -6.37
N SER A 272 38.12 -27.92 -6.71
CA SER A 272 38.83 -28.62 -7.77
C SER A 272 39.42 -29.90 -7.19
N ASN A 273 38.99 -31.05 -7.70
CA ASN A 273 39.73 -32.30 -7.52
C ASN A 273 41.02 -32.19 -8.36
N GLY A 274 42.07 -31.63 -7.76
CA GLY A 274 43.39 -31.50 -8.36
C GLY A 274 44.46 -31.86 -7.35
N LEU A 275 45.28 -32.85 -7.70
CA LEU A 275 46.30 -33.51 -6.87
C LEU A 275 47.55 -32.64 -6.65
N PHE A 276 47.46 -31.37 -6.22
CA PHE A 276 48.65 -30.57 -5.84
C PHE A 276 48.32 -29.47 -4.81
N GLY A 277 49.03 -29.51 -3.67
CA GLY A 277 49.39 -28.35 -2.82
C GLY A 277 48.27 -27.55 -2.13
N GLY A 278 47.98 -27.86 -0.87
CA GLY A 278 47.10 -27.05 -0.01
C GLY A 278 47.75 -25.76 0.47
N GLY A 279 47.27 -24.61 -0.04
CA GLY A 279 47.47 -23.29 0.56
C GLY A 279 46.13 -22.72 1.01
N SER A 280 45.94 -22.47 2.31
CA SER A 280 44.77 -21.77 2.84
C SER A 280 44.89 -20.28 2.55
N ALA A 281 44.17 -19.78 1.54
CA ALA A 281 44.05 -18.34 1.32
C ALA A 281 43.20 -17.72 2.46
N SER A 282 43.82 -16.86 3.27
CA SER A 282 43.14 -16.01 4.25
C SER A 282 42.13 -15.11 3.52
N ALA A 283 40.90 -15.05 4.01
CA ALA A 283 39.91 -14.08 3.53
C ALA A 283 40.45 -12.66 3.72
N SER A 284 40.47 -11.86 2.66
CA SER A 284 40.80 -10.43 2.74
C SER A 284 39.62 -9.68 3.35
N GLN A 285 39.83 -9.03 4.49
CA GLN A 285 38.85 -8.11 5.06
C GLN A 285 38.98 -6.77 4.35
N VAL A 286 37.95 -6.35 3.63
CA VAL A 286 37.91 -5.00 3.06
C VAL A 286 37.14 -4.10 4.03
N ARG A 287 37.81 -3.06 4.51
CA ARG A 287 37.21 -2.02 5.36
C ARG A 287 36.77 -0.87 4.46
N TYR A 288 35.48 -0.60 4.41
CA TYR A 288 34.96 0.63 3.79
C TYR A 288 34.48 1.58 4.89
N THR A 289 34.88 2.84 4.78
CA THR A 289 34.43 3.92 5.66
C THR A 289 33.23 4.60 5.02
N VAL A 290 32.07 4.52 5.68
CA VAL A 290 30.87 5.26 5.31
C VAL A 290 31.01 6.70 5.81
N PRO A 291 30.65 7.72 5.00
CA PRO A 291 30.69 9.12 5.44
C PRO A 291 29.85 9.34 6.72
N GLN A 292 30.37 10.13 7.65
CA GLN A 292 29.63 10.51 8.86
C GLN A 292 28.40 11.36 8.51
N ARG A 293 27.35 11.27 9.33
CA ARG A 293 26.17 12.14 9.22
C ARG A 293 26.60 13.62 9.29
N PRO A 294 26.22 14.45 8.31
CA PRO A 294 26.52 15.88 8.33
C PRO A 294 25.91 16.60 9.54
N LYS A 295 26.52 17.71 9.96
CA LYS A 295 25.93 18.59 10.98
C LYS A 295 24.68 19.28 10.45
N GLY A 296 23.71 19.51 11.34
CA GLY A 296 22.46 20.19 11.03
C GLY A 296 21.30 19.23 10.79
N LEU A 297 20.09 19.72 11.07
CA LEU A 297 18.89 18.89 11.07
C LEU A 297 18.50 18.39 9.66
N VAL A 298 18.41 19.31 8.68
CA VAL A 298 18.04 18.97 7.30
C VAL A 298 19.11 18.12 6.60
N PRO A 299 20.41 18.49 6.60
CA PRO A 299 21.45 17.66 5.97
C PRO A 299 21.58 16.28 6.63
N GLY A 300 21.40 16.21 7.96
CA GLY A 300 21.43 14.96 8.71
C GLY A 300 20.29 14.02 8.32
N PHE A 301 19.07 14.54 8.20
CA PHE A 301 17.91 13.78 7.73
C PHE A 301 18.08 13.31 6.27
N GLN A 302 18.54 14.19 5.38
CA GLN A 302 18.77 13.84 3.97
C GLN A 302 19.79 12.72 3.85
N HIS A 303 20.89 12.78 4.60
CA HIS A 303 21.88 11.70 4.68
C HIS A 303 21.24 10.39 5.17
N TYR A 304 20.42 10.45 6.22
CA TYR A 304 19.76 9.27 6.78
C TYR A 304 18.83 8.58 5.76
N LEU A 305 18.05 9.35 4.99
CA LEU A 305 17.23 8.79 3.91
C LEU A 305 18.08 8.14 2.81
N VAL A 306 18.95 8.92 2.16
CA VAL A 306 19.60 8.51 0.91
C VAL A 306 20.82 7.62 1.10
N ARG A 307 21.25 7.40 2.35
CA ARG A 307 22.35 6.50 2.70
C ARG A 307 21.90 5.46 3.71
N SER A 308 21.57 5.88 4.93
CA SER A 308 21.35 4.93 6.02
C SER A 308 20.19 3.97 5.75
N ILE A 309 19.05 4.48 5.27
CA ILE A 309 17.91 3.63 4.91
C ILE A 309 18.17 2.93 3.58
N ALA A 310 18.53 3.67 2.52
CA ALA A 310 18.74 3.10 1.18
C ALA A 310 19.77 1.97 1.13
N ASP A 311 20.84 2.04 1.92
CA ASP A 311 21.86 0.98 2.02
C ASP A 311 21.47 -0.12 3.02
N GLY A 312 20.49 0.13 3.89
CA GLY A 312 20.13 -0.69 5.03
C GLY A 312 18.90 -1.58 4.84
N VAL A 313 17.99 -1.24 3.93
CA VAL A 313 16.75 -1.97 3.67
C VAL A 313 16.71 -2.56 2.25
N HIS A 314 15.87 -3.57 2.07
CA HIS A 314 15.58 -4.15 0.76
C HIS A 314 14.28 -4.96 0.80
N SER A 315 13.85 -5.51 -0.33
CA SER A 315 12.59 -6.26 -0.43
C SER A 315 12.43 -7.47 0.51
N GLY A 316 13.52 -8.02 1.06
CA GLY A 316 13.45 -9.05 2.09
C GLY A 316 12.81 -8.57 3.40
N ASN A 317 12.87 -7.26 3.71
CA ASN A 317 12.32 -6.69 4.94
C ASN A 317 10.79 -6.90 5.03
N GLY A 318 10.09 -6.70 3.91
CA GLY A 318 8.64 -6.89 3.82
C GLY A 318 8.20 -8.35 3.81
N ARG A 319 9.09 -9.29 3.49
CA ARG A 319 8.78 -10.72 3.28
C ARG A 319 9.23 -11.64 4.41
N THR A 320 9.63 -11.11 5.54
CA THR A 320 9.90 -11.92 6.74
C THR A 320 8.69 -12.75 7.15
N ALA A 321 8.91 -13.79 7.96
CA ALA A 321 7.84 -14.65 8.46
C ALA A 321 6.75 -13.82 9.16
N ALA A 322 5.49 -14.21 8.97
CA ALA A 322 4.33 -13.42 9.40
C ALA A 322 4.25 -13.24 10.93
N ASP A 323 4.79 -14.19 11.69
CA ASP A 323 4.82 -14.24 13.14
C ASP A 323 6.13 -13.74 13.78
N ASP A 324 7.11 -13.27 12.98
CA ASP A 324 8.42 -12.82 13.49
C ASP A 324 8.35 -11.39 14.08
N ASP A 325 8.68 -11.29 15.37
CA ASP A 325 8.74 -10.04 16.15
C ASP A 325 9.97 -9.17 15.84
N ASN A 326 11.01 -9.72 15.21
CA ASN A 326 12.27 -9.00 14.97
C ASN A 326 12.28 -8.14 13.71
N THR A 327 11.13 -8.04 13.05
CA THR A 327 10.93 -7.43 11.74
C THR A 327 10.43 -5.99 11.88
N ASP A 328 10.38 -5.21 10.81
CA ASP A 328 9.81 -3.85 10.87
C ASP A 328 8.33 -3.80 10.53
N PHE A 329 7.75 -4.93 10.11
CA PHE A 329 6.37 -4.99 9.62
C PHE A 329 5.61 -6.13 10.29
N TYR A 330 4.31 -5.92 10.53
CA TYR A 330 3.42 -6.95 11.04
C TYR A 330 2.20 -7.11 10.12
N PRO A 331 1.69 -8.34 9.93
CA PRO A 331 0.52 -8.59 9.09
C PRO A 331 -0.77 -8.10 9.76
N VAL A 332 -1.70 -7.64 8.92
CA VAL A 332 -2.99 -7.07 9.34
C VAL A 332 -4.18 -7.87 8.78
N PRO A 333 -5.39 -7.78 9.36
CA PRO A 333 -6.54 -8.48 8.83
C PRO A 333 -7.00 -7.86 7.51
N LEU A 334 -7.64 -8.66 6.66
CA LEU A 334 -8.22 -8.19 5.41
C LEU A 334 -9.59 -7.56 5.70
N THR A 335 -9.58 -6.30 6.14
CA THR A 335 -10.77 -5.50 6.44
C THR A 335 -10.62 -4.09 5.90
N ARG A 336 -11.74 -3.41 5.68
CA ARG A 336 -11.74 -2.01 5.24
C ARG A 336 -11.02 -1.09 6.23
N ASP A 337 -11.08 -1.42 7.52
CA ASP A 337 -10.53 -0.56 8.58
C ASP A 337 -9.01 -0.75 8.75
N ALA A 338 -8.51 -1.97 8.55
CA ALA A 338 -7.07 -2.24 8.63
C ALA A 338 -6.33 -1.82 7.35
N LEU A 339 -6.95 -1.98 6.16
CA LEU A 339 -6.34 -1.65 4.87
C LEU A 339 -6.47 -0.16 4.52
N ARG A 340 -5.80 0.68 5.32
CA ARG A 340 -5.76 2.13 5.16
C ARG A 340 -4.54 2.63 4.39
N PRO A 341 -4.54 3.87 3.86
CA PRO A 341 -3.35 4.47 3.26
C PRO A 341 -2.12 4.37 4.18
N GLY A 342 -0.95 4.05 3.62
CA GLY A 342 0.27 3.73 4.37
C GLY A 342 0.45 2.25 4.71
N THR A 343 -0.59 1.42 4.59
CA THR A 343 -0.46 -0.05 4.63
C THR A 343 0.35 -0.51 3.43
N ILE A 344 1.35 -1.36 3.65
CA ILE A 344 2.14 -1.94 2.56
C ILE A 344 1.57 -3.28 2.11
N TYR A 345 1.85 -3.67 0.89
CA TYR A 345 1.69 -5.01 0.38
C TYR A 345 3.06 -5.53 -0.04
N ALA A 346 3.51 -6.63 0.56
CA ALA A 346 4.71 -7.33 0.14
C ALA A 346 4.31 -8.57 -0.65
N ASP A 347 4.64 -8.61 -1.93
CA ASP A 347 4.43 -9.80 -2.74
C ASP A 347 5.49 -10.88 -2.40
N PRO A 348 5.28 -12.15 -2.79
CA PRO A 348 6.23 -13.24 -2.52
C PRO A 348 7.61 -13.07 -3.17
N TYR A 349 7.72 -12.24 -4.21
CA TYR A 349 8.90 -12.13 -5.07
C TYR A 349 9.71 -10.85 -4.85
N GLY A 350 9.27 -10.00 -3.91
CA GLY A 350 9.97 -8.82 -3.45
C GLY A 350 9.48 -7.50 -4.03
N HIS A 351 8.37 -7.48 -4.75
CA HIS A 351 7.69 -6.23 -5.07
C HIS A 351 6.92 -5.73 -3.85
N ILE A 352 7.13 -4.46 -3.51
CA ILE A 352 6.44 -3.82 -2.39
C ILE A 352 5.62 -2.64 -2.93
N LEU A 353 4.35 -2.58 -2.54
CA LEU A 353 3.45 -1.48 -2.86
C LEU A 353 2.96 -0.85 -1.56
N MET A 354 2.61 0.44 -1.58
CA MET A 354 1.96 1.12 -0.46
C MET A 354 0.57 1.58 -0.87
N LEU A 355 -0.46 1.20 -0.12
CA LEU A 355 -1.82 1.71 -0.31
C LEU A 355 -1.83 3.23 -0.12
N VAL A 356 -2.51 3.95 -1.00
CA VAL A 356 -2.64 5.41 -0.95
C VAL A 356 -4.08 5.89 -0.88
N LYS A 357 -5.03 5.14 -1.44
CA LYS A 357 -6.43 5.54 -1.45
C LYS A 357 -7.34 4.32 -1.57
N ARG A 358 -8.48 4.35 -0.88
CA ARG A 358 -9.59 3.46 -1.16
C ARG A 358 -10.66 4.25 -1.91
N VAL A 359 -11.00 3.80 -3.11
CA VAL A 359 -12.14 4.30 -3.86
C VAL A 359 -13.35 3.44 -3.47
N PRO A 360 -14.40 4.01 -2.87
CA PRO A 360 -15.58 3.25 -2.49
C PRO A 360 -16.30 2.70 -3.73
N GLN A 361 -16.99 1.58 -3.55
CA GLN A 361 -17.95 1.07 -4.52
C GLN A 361 -19.09 2.08 -4.72
N THR A 362 -19.57 2.19 -5.96
CA THR A 362 -20.79 2.92 -6.33
C THR A 362 -21.78 1.97 -6.99
N ASP A 363 -22.97 2.47 -7.35
CA ASP A 363 -23.96 1.71 -8.12
C ASP A 363 -23.47 1.31 -9.52
N ASP A 364 -22.43 1.99 -10.01
CA ASP A 364 -21.89 1.81 -11.36
C ASP A 364 -20.52 1.14 -11.41
N SER A 365 -19.78 1.10 -10.30
CA SER A 365 -18.43 0.55 -10.27
C SER A 365 -18.06 -0.15 -8.97
N ALA A 366 -17.26 -1.21 -9.10
CA ALA A 366 -16.63 -1.86 -7.97
C ALA A 366 -15.68 -0.90 -7.24
N GLY A 367 -15.57 -1.06 -5.92
CA GLY A 367 -14.55 -0.37 -5.16
C GLY A 367 -13.16 -0.85 -5.55
N VAL A 368 -12.15 0.00 -5.32
CA VAL A 368 -10.76 -0.34 -5.65
C VAL A 368 -9.79 0.27 -4.66
N PHE A 369 -8.76 -0.49 -4.29
CA PHE A 369 -7.60 0.06 -3.62
C PHE A 369 -6.59 0.57 -4.65
N LEU A 370 -6.11 1.79 -4.43
CA LEU A 370 -4.99 2.37 -5.16
C LEU A 370 -3.74 2.28 -4.29
N ALA A 371 -2.61 2.01 -4.93
CA ALA A 371 -1.30 1.95 -4.31
C ALA A 371 -0.27 2.68 -5.15
N VAL A 372 0.92 2.89 -4.60
CA VAL A 372 2.10 3.37 -5.32
C VAL A 372 3.26 2.41 -5.13
N ASP A 373 4.14 2.36 -6.12
CA ASP A 373 5.40 1.65 -6.06
C ASP A 373 6.55 2.48 -6.63
N GLY A 374 7.74 2.30 -6.06
CA GLY A 374 8.99 2.83 -6.60
C GLY A 374 9.59 1.84 -7.59
N GLN A 375 10.03 2.31 -8.75
CA GLN A 375 10.72 1.52 -9.74
C GLN A 375 12.25 1.65 -9.56
N PRO A 376 13.06 0.67 -10.03
CA PRO A 376 14.51 0.73 -9.92
C PRO A 376 15.18 1.95 -10.58
N ASP A 377 14.51 2.60 -11.54
CA ASP A 377 14.97 3.84 -12.18
C ASP A 377 14.67 5.11 -11.34
N GLY A 378 13.95 4.94 -10.23
CA GLY A 378 13.49 5.97 -9.31
C GLY A 378 12.10 6.52 -9.60
N THR A 379 11.42 6.03 -10.66
CA THR A 379 10.06 6.44 -10.99
C THR A 379 9.09 5.96 -9.91
N VAL A 380 8.14 6.81 -9.52
CA VAL A 380 7.04 6.44 -8.61
C VAL A 380 5.76 6.45 -9.41
N ALA A 381 5.01 5.34 -9.40
CA ALA A 381 3.80 5.20 -10.21
C ALA A 381 2.61 4.71 -9.37
N ARG A 382 1.41 5.17 -9.72
CA ARG A 382 0.16 4.69 -9.11
C ARG A 382 -0.29 3.40 -9.79
N LYS A 383 -0.79 2.46 -8.99
CA LYS A 383 -1.28 1.12 -9.38
C LYS A 383 -2.64 0.87 -8.78
N ARG A 384 -3.48 0.13 -9.49
CA ARG A 384 -4.74 -0.43 -8.95
C ARG A 384 -4.49 -1.78 -8.32
N PHE A 385 -5.27 -2.12 -7.30
CA PHE A 385 -5.36 -3.47 -6.79
C PHE A 385 -6.05 -4.38 -7.80
N TRP A 386 -5.34 -5.43 -8.20
CA TRP A 386 -5.85 -6.56 -8.97
C TRP A 386 -4.80 -7.69 -8.94
N ARG A 387 -5.20 -8.90 -9.33
CA ARG A 387 -4.38 -10.12 -9.25
C ARG A 387 -3.01 -10.00 -9.93
N GLY A 388 -2.89 -9.24 -11.03
CA GLY A 388 -1.62 -9.05 -11.72
C GLY A 388 -0.64 -8.11 -11.01
N ASN A 389 -1.11 -7.09 -10.29
CA ASN A 389 -0.21 -6.18 -9.56
C ASN A 389 0.10 -6.67 -8.14
N PHE A 390 -0.84 -7.37 -7.51
CA PHE A 390 -0.75 -7.83 -6.12
C PHE A 390 -0.65 -9.35 -6.11
N LEU A 391 0.51 -9.86 -6.50
CA LEU A 391 0.76 -11.31 -6.58
C LEU A 391 0.71 -11.91 -5.18
N PHE A 392 0.03 -13.04 -5.03
CA PHE A 392 -0.10 -13.75 -3.77
C PHE A 392 0.21 -15.23 -3.98
N ALA A 393 1.02 -15.81 -3.08
CA ALA A 393 1.34 -17.22 -3.07
C ALA A 393 1.82 -17.62 -1.68
N GLN A 394 1.31 -18.73 -1.15
CA GLN A 394 1.82 -19.29 0.10
C GLN A 394 3.00 -20.21 -0.19
N ASP A 395 4.18 -19.79 0.25
CA ASP A 395 5.40 -20.59 0.18
C ASP A 395 6.33 -20.19 1.34
N PRO A 396 6.58 -21.08 2.31
CA PRO A 396 7.48 -20.78 3.43
C PRO A 396 8.89 -20.34 3.00
N ALA A 397 9.35 -20.73 1.80
CA ALA A 397 10.63 -20.30 1.26
C ALA A 397 10.64 -18.83 0.81
N LEU A 398 9.49 -18.31 0.41
CA LEU A 398 9.32 -16.92 -0.04
C LEU A 398 9.05 -15.95 1.13
N GLY A 399 8.70 -16.52 2.29
CA GLY A 399 8.39 -15.81 3.53
C GLY A 399 6.91 -15.46 3.64
N GLY A 400 6.57 -14.41 4.39
CA GLY A 400 5.18 -14.03 4.63
C GLY A 400 4.71 -12.92 3.69
N PRO A 401 4.02 -13.20 2.57
CA PRO A 401 3.45 -12.16 1.71
C PRO A 401 2.16 -11.58 2.29
N GLY A 402 1.69 -10.49 1.70
CA GLY A 402 0.40 -9.88 2.00
C GLY A 402 0.48 -8.45 2.52
N PHE A 403 -0.64 -7.97 3.04
CA PHE A 403 -0.77 -6.65 3.63
C PHE A 403 -0.16 -6.56 5.01
N LYS A 404 0.62 -5.52 5.26
CA LYS A 404 1.35 -5.28 6.50
C LYS A 404 1.37 -3.80 6.88
N ARG A 405 1.53 -3.52 8.17
CA ARG A 405 1.80 -2.17 8.69
C ARG A 405 3.19 -2.11 9.31
N ILE A 406 3.76 -0.91 9.36
CA ILE A 406 5.05 -0.66 10.02
C ILE A 406 4.84 -0.82 11.53
N ARG A 407 5.71 -1.60 12.18
CA ARG A 407 5.65 -1.81 13.63
C ARG A 407 5.79 -0.49 14.37
N PRO A 408 4.92 -0.22 15.35
CA PRO A 408 5.06 0.91 16.24
C PRO A 408 6.40 0.89 16.96
N ILE A 409 6.98 2.08 17.15
CA ILE A 409 8.22 2.27 17.89
C ILE A 409 7.92 3.13 19.10
N GLU A 410 8.22 2.58 20.26
CA GLU A 410 8.07 3.27 21.53
C GLU A 410 9.41 3.75 22.06
N ARG A 411 9.34 4.83 22.83
CA ARG A 411 10.45 5.30 23.65
C ARG A 411 10.27 4.77 25.07
N THR A 412 11.23 3.97 25.51
CA THR A 412 11.26 3.43 26.87
C THR A 412 11.65 4.51 27.89
N SER A 413 11.43 4.21 29.19
CA SER A 413 11.76 5.11 30.30
C SER A 413 13.24 5.52 30.37
N ASN A 414 14.16 4.67 29.90
CA ASN A 414 15.60 4.97 29.82
C ASN A 414 15.99 5.79 28.57
N GLY A 415 15.00 6.16 27.74
CA GLY A 415 15.19 6.94 26.52
C GLY A 415 15.59 6.13 25.28
N SER A 416 15.81 4.82 25.40
CA SER A 416 16.03 3.93 24.25
C SER A 416 14.74 3.67 23.48
N LEU A 417 14.88 3.39 22.18
CA LEU A 417 13.76 3.05 21.32
C LEU A 417 13.63 1.53 21.22
N ARG A 418 12.40 1.03 21.10
CA ARG A 418 12.10 -0.39 20.82
C ARG A 418 10.89 -0.51 19.90
N ARG A 419 10.79 -1.61 19.18
CA ARG A 419 9.58 -1.98 18.43
C ARG A 419 8.63 -2.78 19.33
N LEU A 420 7.34 -2.65 19.10
CA LEU A 420 6.34 -3.52 19.72
C LEU A 420 6.36 -4.94 19.10
N THR A 421 6.20 -5.94 19.94
CA THR A 421 5.95 -7.34 19.56
C THR A 421 4.53 -7.52 19.03
N ASN A 422 4.26 -8.63 18.34
CA ASN A 422 2.93 -9.00 17.86
C ASN A 422 1.90 -9.09 18.99
N ALA A 423 2.31 -9.62 20.14
CA ALA A 423 1.45 -9.73 21.32
C ALA A 423 1.10 -8.35 21.90
N GLU A 424 2.07 -7.44 21.97
CA GLU A 424 1.84 -6.06 22.41
C GLU A 424 0.92 -5.33 21.45
N ILE A 425 1.19 -5.37 20.14
CA ILE A 425 0.35 -4.73 19.10
C ILE A 425 -1.10 -5.22 19.20
N LYS A 426 -1.31 -6.52 19.40
CA LYS A 426 -2.65 -7.11 19.52
C LYS A 426 -3.41 -6.62 20.76
N ALA A 427 -2.70 -6.35 21.86
CA ALA A 427 -3.28 -5.89 23.12
C ALA A 427 -3.42 -4.37 23.20
N ASP A 428 -2.73 -3.64 22.32
CA ASP A 428 -2.65 -2.19 22.33
C ASP A 428 -3.94 -1.54 21.77
N PRO A 429 -4.60 -0.64 22.51
CA PRO A 429 -5.82 0.02 22.05
C PRO A 429 -5.60 0.92 20.82
N ASP A 430 -4.39 1.45 20.62
CA ASP A 430 -4.03 2.29 19.48
C ASP A 430 -3.67 1.47 18.24
N TYR A 431 -3.55 0.14 18.31
CA TYR A 431 -3.23 -0.72 17.17
C TYR A 431 -4.25 -1.85 17.01
N GLY A 432 -4.16 -2.89 17.84
CA GLY A 432 -5.14 -3.98 17.95
C GLY A 432 -5.33 -4.84 16.69
N ASP A 433 -4.59 -4.59 15.62
CA ASP A 433 -4.84 -5.09 14.27
C ASP A 433 -3.79 -6.10 13.79
N PHE A 434 -2.98 -6.67 14.68
CA PHE A 434 -2.16 -7.83 14.33
C PHE A 434 -3.03 -9.04 13.96
N SER A 435 -2.78 -9.63 12.79
CA SER A 435 -3.52 -10.80 12.33
C SER A 435 -2.72 -11.72 11.43
N LEU A 436 -2.79 -13.03 11.70
CA LEU A 436 -2.25 -14.08 10.85
C LEU A 436 -3.25 -14.60 9.81
N GLN A 437 -4.42 -13.95 9.66
CA GLN A 437 -5.48 -14.39 8.75
C GLN A 437 -4.97 -14.68 7.33
N GLN A 438 -4.11 -13.80 6.80
CA GLN A 438 -3.63 -13.95 5.42
C GLN A 438 -2.78 -15.22 5.24
N SER A 439 -2.04 -15.63 6.27
CA SER A 439 -1.21 -16.84 6.25
C SER A 439 -1.99 -18.14 6.23
N THR A 440 -3.30 -18.09 6.50
CA THR A 440 -4.19 -19.27 6.46
C THR A 440 -5.00 -19.36 5.17
N LEU A 441 -4.90 -18.36 4.28
CA LEU A 441 -5.65 -18.33 3.03
C LEU A 441 -4.84 -18.93 1.89
N ASP A 442 -5.50 -19.74 1.06
CA ASP A 442 -5.00 -20.06 -0.26
C ASP A 442 -5.15 -18.86 -1.21
N VAL A 443 -4.66 -19.02 -2.45
CA VAL A 443 -4.61 -17.95 -3.45
C VAL A 443 -6.00 -17.46 -3.83
N GLU A 444 -6.96 -18.36 -4.10
CA GLU A 444 -8.31 -17.96 -4.50
C GLU A 444 -9.07 -17.32 -3.33
N ALA A 445 -8.96 -17.89 -2.12
CA ALA A 445 -9.59 -17.37 -0.91
C ALA A 445 -9.07 -15.98 -0.53
N PHE A 446 -7.77 -15.68 -0.75
CA PHE A 446 -7.21 -14.35 -0.56
C PHE A 446 -7.88 -13.32 -1.48
N TYR A 447 -7.97 -13.62 -2.78
CA TYR A 447 -8.56 -12.69 -3.73
C TYR A 447 -10.07 -12.54 -3.54
N ASP A 448 -10.78 -13.64 -3.26
CA ASP A 448 -12.20 -13.60 -2.91
C ASP A 448 -12.45 -12.69 -1.69
N ARG A 449 -11.60 -12.79 -0.67
CA ARG A 449 -11.70 -11.91 0.49
C ARG A 449 -11.43 -10.45 0.13
N MET A 450 -10.46 -10.17 -0.74
CA MET A 450 -10.17 -8.81 -1.18
C MET A 450 -11.30 -8.21 -2.02
N ASP A 451 -11.96 -9.00 -2.86
CA ASP A 451 -13.16 -8.59 -3.58
C ASP A 451 -14.29 -8.19 -2.61
N ASP A 452 -14.45 -8.94 -1.52
CA ASP A 452 -15.43 -8.64 -0.46
C ASP A 452 -15.11 -7.35 0.29
N VAL A 453 -13.83 -7.09 0.54
CA VAL A 453 -13.39 -5.86 1.23
C VAL A 453 -13.56 -4.63 0.35
N MET A 454 -13.26 -4.74 -0.94
CA MET A 454 -13.33 -3.62 -1.89
C MET A 454 -14.78 -3.26 -2.23
N SER A 455 -15.64 -4.25 -2.45
CA SER A 455 -17.01 -4.08 -2.92
C SER A 455 -18.00 -4.77 -1.99
N PRO A 456 -18.34 -4.20 -0.84
CA PRO A 456 -19.19 -4.87 0.14
C PRO A 456 -20.60 -5.20 -0.38
N ALA A 457 -21.16 -4.38 -1.28
CA ALA A 457 -22.47 -4.61 -1.86
C ALA A 457 -22.38 -5.51 -3.11
N PRO A 458 -23.44 -6.28 -3.43
CA PRO A 458 -23.48 -7.08 -4.65
C PRO A 458 -23.24 -6.23 -5.91
N LEU A 459 -22.49 -6.76 -6.87
CA LEU A 459 -22.18 -6.10 -8.14
C LEU A 459 -23.12 -6.53 -9.25
N ASP A 460 -23.43 -5.65 -10.20
CA ASP A 460 -24.02 -6.10 -11.46
C ASP A 460 -23.01 -7.00 -12.20
N PRO A 461 -23.38 -8.25 -12.54
CA PRO A 461 -22.43 -9.21 -13.09
C PRO A 461 -21.93 -8.81 -14.48
N VAL A 462 -22.75 -8.15 -15.29
CA VAL A 462 -22.37 -7.70 -16.63
C VAL A 462 -21.41 -6.52 -16.55
N LYS A 463 -21.76 -5.47 -15.78
CA LYS A 463 -20.88 -4.30 -15.59
C LYS A 463 -19.53 -4.70 -15.01
N ALA A 464 -19.52 -5.59 -14.00
CA ALA A 464 -18.29 -6.03 -13.36
C ALA A 464 -17.38 -6.83 -14.30
N MET A 465 -17.96 -7.69 -15.16
CA MET A 465 -17.22 -8.39 -16.21
C MET A 465 -16.67 -7.43 -17.25
N THR A 466 -17.48 -6.48 -17.75
CA THR A 466 -17.04 -5.48 -18.72
C THR A 466 -15.90 -4.62 -18.17
N ALA A 467 -15.92 -4.26 -16.88
CA ALA A 467 -14.82 -3.56 -16.24
C ALA A 467 -13.52 -4.39 -16.21
N ALA A 468 -13.61 -5.71 -15.97
CA ALA A 468 -12.47 -6.61 -16.04
C ALA A 468 -11.88 -6.70 -17.46
N VAL A 469 -12.74 -6.72 -18.49
CA VAL A 469 -12.31 -6.69 -19.90
C VAL A 469 -11.60 -5.37 -20.23
N THR A 470 -12.13 -4.22 -19.79
CA THR A 470 -11.47 -2.91 -19.96
C THR A 470 -10.10 -2.89 -19.30
N ALA A 471 -9.97 -3.43 -18.08
CA ALA A 471 -8.67 -3.52 -17.40
C ALA A 471 -7.66 -4.41 -18.15
N LEU A 472 -8.12 -5.50 -18.78
CA LEU A 472 -7.26 -6.32 -19.64
C LEU A 472 -6.81 -5.53 -20.88
N GLU A 473 -7.71 -4.80 -21.53
CA GLU A 473 -7.40 -3.96 -22.69
C GLU A 473 -6.30 -2.93 -22.39
N GLU A 474 -6.37 -2.27 -21.23
CA GLU A 474 -5.32 -1.37 -20.74
C GLU A 474 -3.96 -2.06 -20.62
N GLN A 475 -3.92 -3.28 -20.05
CA GLN A 475 -2.69 -4.06 -19.93
C GLN A 475 -2.11 -4.47 -21.29
N VAL A 476 -2.98 -4.83 -22.24
CA VAL A 476 -2.61 -5.17 -23.61
C VAL A 476 -2.00 -3.97 -24.32
N ASN A 477 -2.65 -2.80 -24.26
CA ASN A 477 -2.14 -1.57 -24.87
C ASN A 477 -0.78 -1.17 -24.28
N ALA A 478 -0.61 -1.31 -22.98
CA ALA A 478 0.67 -0.99 -22.36
C ALA A 478 1.75 -2.06 -22.70
N ARG A 479 1.38 -3.30 -23.06
CA ARG A 479 2.30 -4.29 -23.65
C ARG A 479 2.65 -3.98 -25.10
N VAL A 480 1.74 -3.39 -25.90
CA VAL A 480 2.07 -2.91 -27.27
C VAL A 480 3.31 -2.01 -27.22
N ASN A 481 3.36 -1.08 -26.27
CA ASN A 481 4.52 -0.21 -26.08
C ASN A 481 5.79 -0.99 -25.67
N SER A 482 5.66 -1.99 -24.78
CA SER A 482 6.82 -2.81 -24.37
C SER A 482 7.40 -3.66 -25.51
N VAL A 483 6.55 -4.24 -26.35
CA VAL A 483 7.00 -5.01 -27.53
C VAL A 483 7.61 -4.07 -28.58
N GLU A 484 7.02 -2.89 -28.78
CA GLU A 484 7.55 -1.90 -29.71
C GLU A 484 8.95 -1.42 -29.31
N ASN A 485 9.16 -1.10 -28.03
CA ASN A 485 10.47 -0.74 -27.51
C ASN A 485 11.50 -1.85 -27.76
N GLY A 486 11.11 -3.12 -27.58
CA GLY A 486 11.97 -4.27 -27.91
C GLY A 486 12.26 -4.39 -29.41
N ARG A 487 11.28 -4.12 -30.28
CA ARG A 487 11.45 -4.13 -31.74
C ARG A 487 12.42 -3.04 -32.19
N GLU A 488 12.29 -1.82 -31.68
CA GLU A 488 13.20 -0.70 -31.97
C GLU A 488 14.62 -1.00 -31.49
N PHE A 489 14.77 -1.57 -30.29
CA PHE A 489 16.06 -2.00 -29.78
C PHE A 489 16.73 -3.03 -30.71
N LEU A 490 15.98 -4.03 -31.19
CA LEU A 490 16.50 -5.02 -32.15
C LEU A 490 16.83 -4.42 -33.52
N ALA A 491 16.09 -3.42 -33.99
CA ALA A 491 16.38 -2.74 -35.25
C ALA A 491 17.73 -2.01 -35.18
N GLY A 492 18.05 -1.40 -34.02
CA GLY A 492 19.34 -0.76 -33.75
C GLY A 492 20.46 -1.71 -33.32
N ASN A 493 20.15 -2.95 -32.89
CA ASN A 493 21.10 -3.88 -32.32
C ASN A 493 21.11 -5.25 -33.01
N ARG A 494 22.23 -5.59 -33.65
CA ARG A 494 22.43 -6.86 -34.34
C ARG A 494 22.88 -8.02 -33.44
N GLY A 495 23.30 -7.73 -32.20
CA GLY A 495 23.75 -8.75 -31.25
C GLY A 495 22.61 -9.59 -30.68
N THR A 496 22.92 -10.81 -30.25
CA THR A 496 22.00 -11.64 -29.44
C THR A 496 22.12 -11.21 -27.99
N VAL A 497 20.99 -10.92 -27.35
CA VAL A 497 20.96 -10.64 -25.91
C VAL A 497 21.03 -11.96 -25.15
N ALA A 498 21.98 -12.07 -24.22
CA ALA A 498 22.08 -13.24 -23.36
C ALA A 498 20.85 -13.36 -22.45
N MET A 499 20.28 -14.55 -22.36
CA MET A 499 19.20 -14.85 -21.42
C MET A 499 19.80 -15.15 -20.05
N PRO A 500 19.33 -14.48 -18.97
CA PRO A 500 19.70 -14.83 -17.61
C PRO A 500 19.34 -16.28 -17.26
N ASN A 501 20.06 -16.85 -16.31
CA ASN A 501 19.82 -18.23 -15.88
C ASN A 501 18.81 -18.29 -14.73
N GLY A 502 17.85 -19.20 -14.84
CA GLY A 502 16.94 -19.58 -13.78
C GLY A 502 16.03 -18.41 -13.34
N PRO A 503 15.76 -18.28 -12.02
CA PRO A 503 14.93 -17.21 -11.47
C PRO A 503 15.37 -15.79 -11.85
N SER A 504 16.67 -15.60 -12.19
CA SER A 504 17.21 -14.29 -12.55
C SER A 504 16.60 -13.67 -13.81
N ILE A 505 15.82 -14.42 -14.61
CA ILE A 505 15.05 -13.81 -15.71
C ILE A 505 14.07 -12.74 -15.22
N PHE A 506 13.65 -12.79 -13.94
CA PHE A 506 12.74 -11.82 -13.32
C PHE A 506 13.43 -10.72 -12.52
N GLU A 507 14.77 -10.75 -12.41
CA GLU A 507 15.52 -9.98 -11.39
C GLU A 507 16.77 -9.29 -11.94
N THR A 508 17.02 -9.42 -13.24
CA THR A 508 18.23 -8.91 -13.86
C THR A 508 18.13 -7.41 -14.13
N SER A 509 19.23 -6.82 -14.60
CA SER A 509 19.25 -5.48 -15.17
C SER A 509 19.75 -5.51 -16.62
N GLY A 510 19.65 -4.38 -17.32
CA GLY A 510 20.13 -4.22 -18.69
C GLY A 510 19.09 -4.61 -19.75
N PRO A 511 19.53 -4.94 -20.98
CA PRO A 511 18.63 -5.14 -22.12
C PRO A 511 17.54 -6.19 -21.92
N TRP A 512 17.85 -7.27 -21.19
CA TRP A 512 16.84 -8.29 -20.89
C TRP A 512 15.68 -7.71 -20.05
N GLU A 513 16.01 -7.05 -18.94
CA GLU A 513 15.00 -6.43 -18.07
C GLU A 513 14.20 -5.35 -18.81
N ASN A 514 14.89 -4.50 -19.56
CA ASN A 514 14.27 -3.35 -20.22
C ASN A 514 13.31 -3.74 -21.36
N PHE A 515 13.51 -4.90 -22.01
CA PHE A 515 12.82 -5.19 -23.27
C PHE A 515 12.20 -6.59 -23.37
N ALA A 516 12.62 -7.58 -22.60
CA ALA A 516 12.00 -8.93 -22.59
C ALA A 516 10.72 -8.95 -21.75
N THR A 517 10.70 -8.20 -20.65
CA THR A 517 9.53 -8.00 -19.75
C THR A 517 8.84 -9.26 -19.17
N PRO A 518 9.54 -10.37 -18.83
CA PRO A 518 8.91 -11.62 -18.39
C PRO A 518 7.95 -11.44 -17.19
N SER A 519 8.30 -10.56 -16.25
CA SER A 519 7.43 -10.20 -15.13
C SER A 519 6.09 -9.60 -15.57
N ARG A 520 6.09 -8.78 -16.63
CA ARG A 520 4.90 -8.15 -17.20
C ARG A 520 4.07 -9.15 -18.00
N ASP A 521 4.72 -9.99 -18.80
CA ASP A 521 4.08 -11.04 -19.58
C ASP A 521 3.37 -12.06 -18.67
N LEU A 522 3.98 -12.46 -17.55
CA LEU A 522 3.33 -13.31 -16.55
C LEU A 522 2.04 -12.66 -16.00
N ARG A 523 2.06 -11.34 -15.74
CA ARG A 523 0.89 -10.60 -15.25
C ARG A 523 -0.20 -10.47 -16.31
N LEU A 524 0.17 -10.34 -17.59
CA LEU A 524 -0.79 -10.36 -18.68
C LEU A 524 -1.50 -11.72 -18.76
N LEU A 525 -0.77 -12.82 -18.63
CA LEU A 525 -1.37 -14.16 -18.62
C LEU A 525 -2.37 -14.33 -17.46
N ILE A 526 -2.05 -13.81 -16.26
CA ILE A 526 -2.98 -13.77 -15.13
C ILE A 526 -4.23 -12.95 -15.47
N ALA A 527 -4.07 -11.78 -16.12
CA ALA A 527 -5.19 -10.94 -16.56
C ALA A 527 -6.15 -11.69 -17.50
N MET A 528 -5.58 -12.41 -18.46
CA MET A 528 -6.33 -13.21 -19.41
C MET A 528 -7.10 -14.32 -18.70
N ASP A 529 -6.50 -14.99 -17.72
CA ASP A 529 -7.18 -16.01 -16.91
C ASP A 529 -8.34 -15.43 -16.08
N VAL A 530 -8.17 -14.24 -15.50
CA VAL A 530 -9.23 -13.55 -14.75
C VAL A 530 -10.43 -13.22 -15.64
N VAL A 531 -10.18 -12.67 -16.82
CA VAL A 531 -11.24 -12.31 -17.76
C VAL A 531 -11.93 -13.56 -18.32
N ARG A 532 -11.15 -14.54 -18.76
CA ARG A 532 -11.68 -15.80 -19.32
C ARG A 532 -12.55 -16.56 -18.32
N LYS A 533 -12.18 -16.56 -17.04
CA LYS A 533 -12.89 -17.31 -15.97
C LYS A 533 -13.92 -16.47 -15.21
N TYR A 534 -14.24 -15.27 -15.71
CA TYR A 534 -15.14 -14.36 -15.01
C TYR A 534 -16.57 -14.91 -14.89
N PRO A 535 -17.17 -15.52 -15.94
CA PRO A 535 -18.48 -16.15 -15.83
C PRO A 535 -18.53 -17.26 -14.77
N GLU A 536 -17.53 -18.14 -14.71
CA GLU A 536 -17.43 -19.20 -13.69
C GLU A 536 -17.29 -18.62 -12.28
N ARG A 537 -16.58 -17.49 -12.14
CA ARG A 537 -16.48 -16.79 -10.86
C ARG A 537 -17.84 -16.27 -10.39
N VAL A 538 -18.66 -15.72 -11.29
CA VAL A 538 -20.04 -15.30 -10.96
C VAL A 538 -20.87 -16.50 -10.53
N ALA A 539 -20.80 -17.61 -11.28
CA ALA A 539 -21.54 -18.83 -10.97
C ALA A 539 -21.13 -19.45 -9.62
N ARG A 540 -19.85 -19.40 -9.28
CA ARG A 540 -19.27 -19.93 -8.04
C ARG A 540 -19.67 -19.12 -6.81
N ARG A 541 -19.87 -17.81 -6.96
CA ARG A 541 -20.18 -16.87 -5.87
C ARG A 541 -21.37 -15.96 -6.21
N PRO A 542 -22.57 -16.52 -6.48
CA PRO A 542 -23.72 -15.74 -6.93
C PRO A 542 -24.17 -14.72 -5.87
N GLU A 543 -23.89 -14.95 -4.60
CA GLU A 543 -24.19 -14.03 -3.49
C GLU A 543 -23.44 -12.68 -3.58
N ARG A 544 -22.38 -12.61 -4.41
CA ARG A 544 -21.59 -11.40 -4.63
C ARG A 544 -22.09 -10.55 -5.78
N TYR A 545 -23.13 -11.02 -6.47
CA TYR A 545 -23.67 -10.36 -7.64
C TYR A 545 -25.16 -10.10 -7.46
N ALA A 546 -25.63 -8.99 -8.03
CA ALA A 546 -27.05 -8.68 -8.14
C ALA A 546 -27.65 -9.57 -9.23
N MET A 547 -27.89 -10.84 -8.88
CA MET A 547 -28.37 -11.85 -9.82
C MET A 547 -29.76 -11.47 -10.37
N PRO A 548 -29.99 -11.55 -11.69
CA PRO A 548 -31.29 -11.28 -12.27
C PRO A 548 -32.40 -12.15 -11.64
N PRO A 549 -33.58 -11.58 -11.31
CA PRO A 549 -34.66 -12.34 -10.68
C PRO A 549 -35.07 -13.56 -11.52
N GLY A 550 -35.19 -14.71 -10.86
CA GLY A 550 -35.64 -15.95 -11.49
C GLY A 550 -34.60 -16.70 -12.32
N LYS A 551 -33.35 -16.22 -12.41
CA LYS A 551 -32.25 -16.93 -13.08
C LYS A 551 -31.38 -17.71 -12.11
N THR A 552 -30.97 -18.89 -12.53
CA THR A 552 -29.96 -19.71 -11.85
C THR A 552 -28.54 -19.19 -12.13
N PRO A 553 -27.55 -19.51 -11.28
CA PRO A 553 -26.16 -19.16 -11.53
C PRO A 553 -25.63 -19.67 -12.87
N ASP A 554 -26.04 -20.85 -13.31
CA ASP A 554 -25.61 -21.43 -14.59
C ASP A 554 -26.22 -20.72 -15.81
N GLU A 555 -27.48 -20.28 -15.73
CA GLU A 555 -28.10 -19.46 -16.78
C GLU A 555 -27.40 -18.11 -16.92
N VAL A 556 -27.09 -17.44 -15.79
CA VAL A 556 -26.34 -16.18 -15.80
C VAL A 556 -24.94 -16.39 -16.33
N LYS A 557 -24.28 -17.49 -15.98
CA LYS A 557 -22.96 -17.85 -16.51
C LYS A 557 -23.00 -17.97 -18.04
N ALA A 558 -23.94 -18.71 -18.60
CA ALA A 558 -24.06 -18.89 -20.05
C ALA A 558 -24.26 -17.53 -20.77
N GLU A 559 -25.10 -16.65 -20.23
CA GLU A 559 -25.30 -15.31 -20.78
C GLU A 559 -24.04 -14.44 -20.70
N LEU A 560 -23.27 -14.56 -19.62
CA LEU A 560 -22.00 -13.85 -19.48
C LEU A 560 -20.95 -14.38 -20.44
N GLU A 561 -20.89 -15.68 -20.71
CA GLU A 561 -19.98 -16.28 -21.70
C GLU A 561 -20.23 -15.72 -23.10
N GLU A 562 -21.50 -15.64 -23.53
CA GLU A 562 -21.88 -15.04 -24.82
C GLU A 562 -21.50 -13.56 -24.90
N ARG A 563 -21.79 -12.79 -23.85
CA ARG A 563 -21.46 -11.36 -23.78
C ARG A 563 -19.96 -11.12 -23.72
N LEU A 564 -19.22 -11.98 -23.01
CA LEU A 564 -17.77 -11.90 -22.90
C LEU A 564 -17.13 -12.07 -24.28
N LEU A 565 -17.55 -13.10 -25.03
CA LEU A 565 -17.05 -13.32 -26.38
C LEU A 565 -17.33 -12.10 -27.27
N ALA A 566 -18.56 -11.56 -27.23
CA ALA A 566 -18.91 -10.37 -28.00
C ALA A 566 -18.04 -9.14 -27.66
N GLU A 567 -17.78 -8.89 -26.37
CA GLU A 567 -16.91 -7.79 -25.93
C GLU A 567 -15.45 -8.00 -26.35
N LEU A 568 -14.93 -9.23 -26.24
CA LEU A 568 -13.55 -9.57 -26.60
C LEU A 568 -13.30 -9.48 -28.11
N SER A 569 -14.24 -9.93 -28.95
CA SER A 569 -14.12 -9.83 -30.40
C SER A 569 -14.26 -8.40 -30.92
N LYS A 570 -15.03 -7.56 -30.20
CA LYS A 570 -15.25 -6.15 -30.53
C LYS A 570 -14.01 -5.30 -30.26
N ARG A 571 -13.30 -5.53 -29.16
CA ARG A 571 -12.14 -4.74 -28.74
C ARG A 571 -10.88 -5.16 -29.48
N LYS A 572 -10.23 -4.20 -30.13
CA LYS A 572 -9.10 -4.45 -31.03
C LYS A 572 -7.92 -3.55 -30.67
N PHE A 573 -6.73 -4.10 -30.83
CA PHE A 573 -5.48 -3.38 -30.69
C PHE A 573 -4.58 -3.66 -31.90
N SER A 574 -3.61 -2.79 -32.14
CA SER A 574 -2.65 -2.95 -33.23
C SER A 574 -1.22 -2.88 -32.70
N TYR A 575 -0.32 -3.65 -33.29
CA TYR A 575 1.12 -3.57 -33.04
C TYR A 575 1.89 -3.51 -34.36
N LYS A 576 3.18 -3.13 -34.29
CA LYS A 576 4.06 -3.07 -35.46
C LYS A 576 4.78 -4.40 -35.66
N ARG A 577 4.63 -4.98 -36.85
CA ARG A 577 5.41 -6.14 -37.29
C ARG A 577 6.88 -5.77 -37.51
N SER A 578 7.72 -6.77 -37.73
CA SER A 578 9.16 -6.61 -37.90
C SER A 578 9.54 -5.68 -39.06
N ASP A 579 8.71 -5.59 -40.10
CA ASP A 579 8.90 -4.69 -41.25
C ASP A 579 8.30 -3.28 -41.04
N GLY A 580 7.73 -3.01 -39.85
CA GLY A 580 7.07 -1.75 -39.52
C GLY A 580 5.60 -1.65 -39.98
N SER A 581 5.08 -2.65 -40.69
CA SER A 581 3.66 -2.69 -41.04
C SER A 581 2.79 -2.94 -39.80
N SER A 582 1.56 -2.41 -39.81
CA SER A 582 0.62 -2.59 -38.70
C SER A 582 -0.10 -3.93 -38.82
N TRP A 583 -0.28 -4.63 -37.70
CA TRP A 583 -1.12 -5.83 -37.60
C TRP A 583 -2.13 -5.63 -36.48
N THR A 584 -3.38 -6.05 -36.70
CA THR A 584 -4.50 -5.83 -35.77
C THR A 584 -5.00 -7.16 -35.25
N LEU A 585 -5.18 -7.25 -33.94
CA LEU A 585 -5.76 -8.40 -33.24
C LEU A 585 -6.95 -7.92 -32.40
N SER A 586 -7.93 -8.78 -32.22
CA SER A 586 -8.92 -8.62 -31.15
C SER A 586 -8.38 -9.13 -29.82
N LEU A 587 -9.04 -8.80 -28.70
CA LEU A 587 -8.73 -9.43 -27.42
C LEU A 587 -9.04 -10.94 -27.46
N ASP A 588 -10.06 -11.35 -28.21
CA ASP A 588 -10.38 -12.77 -28.42
C ASP A 588 -9.22 -13.52 -29.11
N ASP A 589 -8.67 -12.96 -30.18
CA ASP A 589 -7.48 -13.51 -30.86
C ASP A 589 -6.30 -13.70 -29.89
N LEU A 590 -6.13 -12.75 -28.95
CA LEU A 590 -5.09 -12.83 -27.93
C LEU A 590 -5.36 -13.97 -26.93
N LEU A 591 -6.60 -14.12 -26.47
CA LEU A 591 -6.99 -15.17 -25.52
C LEU A 591 -6.81 -16.57 -26.10
N VAL A 592 -7.09 -16.77 -27.38
CA VAL A 592 -6.82 -18.05 -28.08
C VAL A 592 -5.33 -18.41 -28.03
N ARG A 593 -4.44 -17.42 -28.02
CA ARG A 593 -2.97 -17.58 -28.02
C ARG A 593 -2.35 -17.72 -26.62
N ILE A 594 -3.14 -17.84 -25.55
CA ILE A 594 -2.64 -17.78 -24.18
C ILE A 594 -1.48 -18.76 -23.91
N ASN A 595 -1.51 -19.95 -24.50
CA ASN A 595 -0.47 -20.95 -24.34
C ASN A 595 0.83 -20.59 -25.08
N ASP A 596 0.74 -19.91 -26.23
CA ASP A 596 1.90 -19.45 -26.99
C ASP A 596 2.57 -18.25 -26.29
N LEU A 597 1.76 -17.42 -25.62
CA LEU A 597 2.24 -16.27 -24.85
C LEU A 597 3.09 -16.65 -23.64
N GLU A 598 3.00 -17.90 -23.14
CA GLU A 598 3.85 -18.43 -22.07
C GLU A 598 5.35 -18.41 -22.42
N MET A 599 5.68 -18.25 -23.71
CA MET A 599 7.03 -18.25 -24.26
C MET A 599 7.37 -16.98 -25.04
N ALA A 600 6.44 -16.01 -25.10
CA ALA A 600 6.49 -14.89 -26.05
C ALA A 600 7.23 -13.64 -25.52
N TYR A 601 8.03 -13.78 -24.46
CA TYR A 601 8.73 -12.67 -23.82
C TYR A 601 10.20 -12.54 -24.25
N ASN A 602 10.77 -13.49 -25.00
CA ASN A 602 12.19 -13.41 -25.36
C ASN A 602 12.46 -12.24 -26.30
N ILE A 603 13.31 -11.30 -25.87
CA ILE A 603 13.69 -10.12 -26.67
C ILE A 603 14.35 -10.48 -28.00
N ASN A 604 14.95 -11.66 -28.16
CA ASN A 604 15.59 -12.05 -29.42
C ASN A 604 14.59 -12.55 -30.48
N ASP A 605 13.34 -12.80 -30.11
CA ASP A 605 12.26 -13.09 -31.06
C ASP A 605 11.72 -11.80 -31.68
N CYS A 606 11.25 -11.92 -32.93
CA CYS A 606 10.54 -10.87 -33.62
C CYS A 606 9.22 -10.49 -32.92
N ALA A 607 8.69 -9.29 -33.21
CA ALA A 607 7.48 -8.77 -32.57
C ALA A 607 6.27 -9.72 -32.71
N GLU A 608 6.15 -10.40 -33.84
CA GLU A 608 5.08 -11.33 -34.18
C GLU A 608 5.11 -12.57 -33.27
N MET A 609 6.28 -13.17 -33.07
CA MET A 609 6.44 -14.30 -32.14
C MET A 609 6.23 -13.85 -30.70
N ARG A 610 6.56 -12.59 -30.38
CA ARG A 610 6.21 -11.98 -29.11
C ARG A 610 4.71 -11.71 -28.94
N TRP A 611 3.89 -11.84 -29.98
CA TRP A 611 2.42 -11.82 -29.88
C TRP A 611 1.78 -13.18 -30.14
N GLY A 612 2.58 -14.26 -30.06
CA GLY A 612 2.09 -15.63 -30.25
C GLY A 612 1.60 -15.91 -31.66
N ALA A 613 2.14 -15.22 -32.68
CA ALA A 613 1.79 -15.50 -34.07
C ALA A 613 2.14 -16.95 -34.44
N LEU A 614 1.18 -17.66 -35.05
CA LEU A 614 1.41 -19.03 -35.50
C LEU A 614 2.49 -19.07 -36.58
N GLU A 615 3.42 -20.02 -36.47
CA GLU A 615 4.50 -20.17 -37.45
C GLU A 615 3.95 -20.48 -38.85
N GLY A 616 4.42 -19.76 -39.87
CA GLY A 616 3.93 -19.88 -41.24
C GLY A 616 2.66 -19.06 -41.57
N SER A 617 2.05 -18.39 -40.59
CA SER A 617 0.91 -17.50 -40.82
C SER A 617 1.29 -16.22 -41.60
N GLU A 618 0.29 -15.55 -42.19
CA GLU A 618 0.46 -14.22 -42.81
C GLU A 618 1.06 -13.18 -41.85
N GLU A 619 0.68 -13.26 -40.57
CA GLU A 619 1.23 -12.43 -39.50
C GLU A 619 2.74 -12.65 -39.39
N ALA A 620 3.19 -13.91 -39.33
CA ALA A 620 4.57 -14.29 -39.12
C ALA A 620 5.49 -14.10 -40.34
N LYS A 621 4.97 -13.80 -41.54
CA LYS A 621 5.78 -13.70 -42.77
C LYS A 621 6.91 -12.66 -42.70
N THR A 622 6.72 -11.61 -41.92
CA THR A 622 7.68 -10.52 -41.74
C THR A 622 8.75 -10.84 -40.69
N CYS A 623 8.55 -11.91 -39.91
CA CYS A 623 9.46 -12.35 -38.87
C CYS A 623 10.71 -13.01 -39.48
N LYS A 624 11.83 -12.27 -39.48
CA LYS A 624 13.12 -12.77 -39.99
C LYS A 624 14.08 -13.22 -38.88
N ARG A 625 13.69 -13.07 -37.61
CA ARG A 625 14.55 -13.31 -36.45
C ARG A 625 13.81 -14.13 -35.40
N ARG A 626 14.50 -15.13 -34.86
CA ARG A 626 14.04 -15.96 -33.74
C ARG A 626 15.07 -15.95 -32.63
N ALA A 627 14.61 -16.18 -31.40
CA ALA A 627 15.51 -16.44 -30.30
C ALA A 627 16.37 -17.68 -30.57
N PRO A 628 17.65 -17.69 -30.12
CA PRO A 628 18.54 -18.83 -30.29
C PRO A 628 17.90 -20.13 -29.82
N ALA A 629 18.17 -21.23 -30.54
CA ALA A 629 17.60 -22.54 -30.20
C ALA A 629 17.92 -22.98 -28.76
N SER A 630 19.10 -22.62 -28.24
CA SER A 630 19.49 -22.86 -26.85
C SER A 630 18.57 -22.15 -25.85
N GLN A 631 18.28 -20.86 -26.08
CA GLN A 631 17.37 -20.11 -25.22
C GLN A 631 15.95 -20.64 -25.30
N ARG A 632 15.45 -20.93 -26.51
CA ARG A 632 14.10 -21.50 -26.69
C ARG A 632 13.94 -22.85 -26.01
N ARG A 633 14.96 -23.71 -26.05
CA ARG A 633 14.95 -25.00 -25.34
C ARG A 633 14.83 -24.80 -23.83
N ILE A 634 15.69 -23.97 -23.24
CA ILE A 634 15.66 -23.67 -21.80
C ILE A 634 14.31 -23.08 -21.40
N MET A 635 13.81 -22.10 -22.16
CA MET A 635 12.50 -21.52 -21.88
C MET A 635 11.40 -22.60 -21.92
N ALA A 636 11.43 -23.51 -22.90
CA ALA A 636 10.40 -24.53 -23.05
C ALA A 636 10.44 -25.60 -21.96
N THR A 637 11.63 -26.01 -21.51
CA THR A 637 11.79 -27.08 -20.51
C THR A 637 11.74 -26.56 -19.08
N ASP A 638 12.38 -25.44 -18.82
CA ASP A 638 12.68 -25.01 -17.45
C ASP A 638 11.78 -23.86 -17.01
N TYR A 639 11.43 -22.94 -17.92
CA TYR A 639 10.76 -21.68 -17.54
C TYR A 639 9.28 -21.65 -17.87
N ARG A 640 8.83 -22.31 -18.94
CA ARG A 640 7.42 -22.39 -19.33
C ARG A 640 6.52 -22.87 -18.19
N PRO A 641 6.90 -23.84 -17.34
CA PRO A 641 6.08 -24.21 -16.18
C PRO A 641 5.72 -23.03 -15.27
N TRP A 642 6.65 -22.09 -15.06
CA TRP A 642 6.40 -20.88 -14.25
C TRP A 642 5.32 -19.99 -14.87
N PHE A 643 5.36 -19.84 -16.20
CA PHE A 643 4.34 -19.09 -16.91
C PHE A 643 3.03 -19.85 -16.93
N ASN A 644 3.03 -21.15 -17.19
CA ASN A 644 1.84 -22.00 -17.21
C ASN A 644 1.09 -22.00 -15.86
N GLU A 645 1.82 -22.16 -14.76
CA GLU A 645 1.30 -22.15 -13.39
C GLU A 645 1.00 -20.74 -12.87
N ARG A 646 1.32 -19.69 -13.64
CA ARG A 646 1.22 -18.27 -13.26
C ARG A 646 2.01 -17.94 -11.98
N ARG A 647 3.11 -18.65 -11.77
CA ARG A 647 3.91 -18.60 -10.53
C ARG A 647 5.38 -18.43 -10.84
N ARG A 648 6.04 -17.46 -10.20
CA ARG A 648 7.50 -17.31 -10.35
C ARG A 648 8.22 -18.34 -9.44
N PRO A 649 9.41 -18.80 -9.84
CA PRO A 649 10.20 -19.67 -8.99
C PRO A 649 10.74 -18.90 -7.76
N PRO A 650 11.11 -19.60 -6.68
CA PRO A 650 11.89 -19.01 -5.60
C PRO A 650 13.21 -18.43 -6.08
N ARG A 651 13.72 -17.43 -5.36
CA ARG A 651 15.06 -16.90 -5.60
C ARG A 651 16.12 -17.99 -5.44
N GLY A 652 17.05 -18.03 -6.39
CA GLY A 652 18.17 -18.99 -6.44
C GLY A 652 19.31 -18.64 -5.50
#